data_AF-A0A3A0DD18-F1
#
_entry.id   AF-A0A3A0DD18-F1
#
_cell.length_a   1.000
_cell.length_b   1.000
_cell.length_c   1.000
_cell.angle_alpha   90.00
_cell.angle_beta   90.00
_cell.angle_gamma   90.00
#
_symmetry.space_group_name_H-M   'P 1'
#
loop_
_entity.id
_entity.type
_entity.pdbx_description
1 polymer ?
#
loop_
_entity_poly.entity_id
_entity_poly.type
_entity_poly.pdbx_seq_one_letter_code
_entity_poly.pdbx_strand_id
1 'polypeptide(L)'
;AVVEQLADRYGGHAAMGGVALQLAGDGYGVLPGLEWGMDDQTVYRFERAAGLTLDVGDLDNHRRRANKLLGPHLAAWSEWRRTQVTKFYADIAQGLTARQARFRLFLCTEDVLAGAEAGQRLRQAVAGRASLEAAFDEIGLDVRQLAASPGISLLRPRRLGAVESVELAAADERINLAPELDEALAPNAQCGELLYHSAARLRLPSFDQQSPFGAEKTHLVLSSPFVPMGPDGRRWLVSALACRDFDMVAAGADTLLLASNEGLAEAVRILKELPPPSAAVRTERRAPTTLRVYRAHGGTTVCALNESPWPVELTLPLEMKAETAWRQLGAKSEASAERGVLAAGASAWSLSLPPYGIAARRLDSTDVEIGAAAPQIAESARADLVQRIADIEQRMQNLDALRPYNYLQNPQFELTGENGRVLGWLPRIGSLGAVEMHEGEANVPGGAGRAIHLRSEDATGVAIQSHLFAVPATGQLVVRALVRAAEAQPGARLYGWVEYQLAGAWRQRFVALGEGGSIGDQWTECEFSIDDLPIASGGQMRIQFHLVGAGQAWIDDVRLYDLRFPKSQREALAKRLYAAKTALEENQLLECRRLVDGYWPRRIIEHVPPTGLASRAAEPPSAPVGDRQSKGFNERLRTMVPRILR
;
A
#
# COMPACT_ATOMS: atom_id res chain seq x y z
N ALA A 1 -28.56 -3.53 -17.14
CA ALA A 1 -28.45 -4.77 -17.95
C ALA A 1 -28.03 -6.00 -17.13
N VAL A 2 -26.74 -6.26 -16.87
CA VAL A 2 -26.30 -7.53 -16.23
C VAL A 2 -26.82 -7.67 -14.80
N VAL A 3 -26.67 -6.63 -13.96
CA VAL A 3 -27.14 -6.64 -12.56
C VAL A 3 -28.66 -6.88 -12.48
N GLU A 4 -29.40 -6.23 -13.36
CA GLU A 4 -30.86 -6.37 -13.46
C GLU A 4 -31.26 -7.80 -13.87
N GLN A 5 -30.60 -8.38 -14.86
CA GLN A 5 -30.87 -9.74 -15.30
C GLN A 5 -30.60 -10.77 -14.18
N LEU A 6 -29.55 -10.56 -13.37
CA LEU A 6 -29.29 -11.40 -12.19
C LEU A 6 -30.42 -11.27 -11.16
N ALA A 7 -30.85 -10.04 -10.88
CA ALA A 7 -31.95 -9.78 -9.95
C ALA A 7 -33.29 -10.37 -10.44
N ASP A 8 -33.58 -10.28 -11.73
CA ASP A 8 -34.81 -10.83 -12.32
C ASP A 8 -34.79 -12.37 -12.31
N ARG A 9 -33.64 -12.98 -12.66
CA ARG A 9 -33.51 -14.43 -12.76
C ARG A 9 -33.49 -15.14 -11.40
N TYR A 10 -32.82 -14.54 -10.41
CA TYR A 10 -32.59 -15.17 -9.10
C TYR A 10 -33.39 -14.53 -7.97
N GLY A 11 -34.21 -13.52 -8.27
CA GLY A 11 -34.85 -12.70 -7.24
C GLY A 11 -35.80 -13.48 -6.33
N GLY A 12 -36.47 -14.51 -6.87
CA GLY A 12 -37.36 -15.37 -6.09
C GLY A 12 -36.64 -16.28 -5.07
N HIS A 13 -35.32 -16.42 -5.13
CA HIS A 13 -34.58 -17.31 -4.25
C HIS A 13 -34.43 -16.72 -2.84
N ALA A 14 -34.69 -17.52 -1.80
CA ALA A 14 -34.63 -17.06 -0.41
C ALA A 14 -33.24 -16.52 -0.02
N ALA A 15 -32.17 -17.15 -0.54
CA ALA A 15 -30.79 -16.74 -0.31
C ALA A 15 -30.33 -15.52 -1.12
N MET A 16 -31.13 -15.02 -2.07
CA MET A 16 -30.79 -13.80 -2.83
C MET A 16 -31.01 -12.58 -1.93
N GLY A 17 -29.94 -11.85 -1.65
CA GLY A 17 -29.96 -10.62 -0.85
C GLY A 17 -29.54 -9.36 -1.62
N GLY A 18 -29.10 -9.50 -2.86
CA GLY A 18 -28.54 -8.40 -3.64
C GLY A 18 -27.47 -8.85 -4.61
N VAL A 19 -26.73 -7.89 -5.19
CA VAL A 19 -25.63 -8.15 -6.13
C VAL A 19 -24.38 -7.48 -5.62
N ALA A 20 -23.26 -8.20 -5.62
CA ALA A 20 -21.95 -7.66 -5.29
C ALA A 20 -21.18 -7.32 -6.58
N LEU A 21 -20.59 -6.12 -6.61
CA LEU A 21 -19.68 -5.67 -7.66
C LEU A 21 -18.30 -5.51 -7.03
N GLN A 22 -17.34 -6.26 -7.56
CA GLN A 22 -15.93 -6.10 -7.22
C GLN A 22 -15.36 -4.91 -7.99
N LEU A 23 -14.88 -3.92 -7.26
CA LEU A 23 -14.24 -2.74 -7.80
C LEU A 23 -12.72 -2.91 -7.73
N ALA A 24 -12.07 -2.84 -8.88
CA ALA A 24 -10.61 -2.95 -9.01
C ALA A 24 -10.07 -1.70 -9.70
N GLY A 25 -8.88 -1.24 -9.29
CA GLY A 25 -8.24 -0.02 -9.82
C GLY A 25 -7.82 -0.14 -11.29
N ASP A 26 -7.65 -1.36 -11.78
CA ASP A 26 -7.41 -1.70 -13.19
C ASP A 26 -8.69 -2.22 -13.89
N GLY A 27 -9.84 -2.17 -13.21
CA GLY A 27 -11.14 -2.54 -13.74
C GLY A 27 -11.95 -1.36 -14.28
N TYR A 28 -13.14 -1.65 -14.81
CA TYR A 28 -14.06 -0.65 -15.38
C TYR A 28 -15.04 -0.05 -14.35
N GLY A 29 -14.94 -0.47 -13.07
CA GLY A 29 -15.81 0.01 -11.99
C GLY A 29 -15.34 1.32 -11.35
N VAL A 30 -14.13 1.77 -11.67
CA VAL A 30 -13.58 3.05 -11.20
C VAL A 30 -12.95 3.78 -12.38
N LEU A 31 -12.58 5.04 -12.16
CA LEU A 31 -11.82 5.79 -13.15
C LEU A 31 -10.32 5.55 -12.90
N PRO A 32 -9.47 5.34 -13.92
CA PRO A 32 -8.07 5.00 -13.68
C PRO A 32 -7.24 6.13 -13.03
N GLY A 33 -7.64 7.39 -13.24
CA GLY A 33 -7.04 8.59 -12.65
C GLY A 33 -7.59 9.88 -13.26
N LEU A 34 -7.11 11.04 -12.82
CA LEU A 34 -7.69 12.36 -13.19
C LEU A 34 -7.62 12.69 -14.68
N GLU A 35 -6.64 12.14 -15.39
CA GLU A 35 -6.35 12.33 -16.81
C GLU A 35 -7.41 11.65 -17.72
N TRP A 36 -8.26 10.78 -17.16
CA TRP A 36 -9.19 9.94 -17.91
C TRP A 36 -10.59 10.53 -18.03
N GLY A 37 -11.24 10.26 -19.17
CA GLY A 37 -12.58 10.76 -19.48
C GLY A 37 -12.59 12.18 -20.05
N MET A 38 -11.51 12.60 -20.73
CA MET A 38 -11.39 13.92 -21.35
C MET A 38 -11.79 13.93 -22.84
N ASP A 39 -12.64 13.00 -23.27
CA ASP A 39 -13.22 13.02 -24.61
C ASP A 39 -14.23 14.17 -24.75
N ASP A 40 -14.57 14.53 -25.99
CA ASP A 40 -15.42 15.68 -26.29
C ASP A 40 -16.80 15.57 -25.65
N GLN A 41 -17.38 14.37 -25.60
CA GLN A 41 -18.72 14.16 -25.05
C GLN A 41 -18.73 14.31 -23.54
N THR A 42 -17.75 13.72 -22.85
CA THR A 42 -17.64 13.82 -21.39
C THR A 42 -17.36 15.26 -20.95
N VAL A 43 -16.47 15.96 -21.66
CA VAL A 43 -16.16 17.37 -21.38
C VAL A 43 -17.37 18.27 -21.62
N TYR A 44 -18.10 18.06 -22.71
CA TYR A 44 -19.32 18.82 -22.98
C TYR A 44 -20.37 18.64 -21.85
N ARG A 45 -20.52 17.41 -21.32
CA ARG A 45 -21.40 17.16 -20.17
C ARG A 45 -20.92 17.87 -18.91
N PHE A 46 -19.62 17.92 -18.67
CA PHE A 46 -19.02 18.64 -17.55
C PHE A 46 -19.23 20.15 -17.68
N GLU A 47 -18.92 20.73 -18.84
CA GLU A 47 -19.13 22.16 -19.13
C GLU A 47 -20.56 22.58 -18.86
N ARG A 48 -21.53 21.80 -19.37
CA ARG A 48 -22.95 22.04 -19.14
C ARG A 48 -23.34 21.94 -17.66
N ALA A 49 -22.79 20.95 -16.93
CA ALA A 49 -23.10 20.75 -15.52
C ALA A 49 -22.46 21.80 -14.61
N ALA A 50 -21.23 22.21 -14.93
CA ALA A 50 -20.46 23.17 -14.16
C ALA A 50 -20.77 24.62 -14.54
N GLY A 51 -21.48 24.86 -15.65
CA GLY A 51 -21.76 26.20 -16.15
C GLY A 51 -20.49 26.90 -16.67
N LEU A 52 -19.57 26.14 -17.25
CA LEU A 52 -18.25 26.60 -17.71
C LEU A 52 -18.10 26.34 -19.21
N THR A 53 -17.17 27.06 -19.86
CA THR A 53 -16.74 26.78 -21.23
C THR A 53 -15.22 26.75 -21.27
N LEU A 54 -14.66 25.62 -21.66
CA LEU A 54 -13.24 25.44 -21.87
C LEU A 54 -12.92 25.95 -23.28
N ASP A 55 -12.39 27.16 -23.37
CA ASP A 55 -11.90 27.70 -24.65
C ASP A 55 -10.66 26.90 -25.13
N VAL A 56 -10.90 25.80 -25.82
CA VAL A 56 -9.91 24.97 -26.48
C VAL A 56 -10.21 25.06 -27.97
N GLY A 57 -9.31 25.67 -28.74
CA GLY A 57 -9.46 25.91 -30.20
C GLY A 57 -9.58 24.63 -31.04
N ASP A 58 -9.00 24.58 -32.25
CA ASP A 58 -9.12 23.38 -33.12
C ASP A 58 -7.83 22.52 -33.23
N LEU A 59 -6.67 23.08 -32.87
CA LEU A 59 -5.37 22.40 -32.93
C LEU A 59 -4.75 22.33 -31.52
N ASP A 60 -4.37 21.11 -31.11
CA ASP A 60 -3.79 20.79 -29.79
C ASP A 60 -4.80 20.71 -28.61
N ASN A 61 -6.05 20.37 -28.94
CA ASN A 61 -7.21 20.39 -28.03
C ASN A 61 -7.05 19.49 -26.81
N HIS A 62 -6.51 18.28 -26.96
CA HIS A 62 -6.41 17.34 -25.85
C HIS A 62 -5.45 17.80 -24.76
N ARG A 63 -4.25 18.29 -25.14
CA ARG A 63 -3.26 18.77 -24.17
C ARG A 63 -3.70 20.05 -23.48
N ARG A 64 -4.26 21.00 -24.23
CA ARG A 64 -4.80 22.26 -23.67
C ARG A 64 -5.99 22.00 -22.75
N ARG A 65 -6.87 21.07 -23.12
CA ARG A 65 -7.99 20.61 -22.30
C ARG A 65 -7.50 19.98 -21.00
N ALA A 66 -6.55 19.05 -21.08
CA ALA A 66 -5.94 18.44 -19.91
C ALA A 66 -5.33 19.50 -18.98
N ASN A 67 -4.56 20.45 -19.52
CA ASN A 67 -3.97 21.54 -18.72
C ASN A 67 -5.04 22.40 -18.00
N LYS A 68 -6.17 22.67 -18.65
CA LYS A 68 -7.28 23.44 -18.04
C LYS A 68 -8.01 22.64 -16.98
N LEU A 69 -8.34 21.38 -17.27
CA LEU A 69 -9.05 20.48 -16.35
C LEU A 69 -8.20 20.11 -15.14
N LEU A 70 -6.91 19.85 -15.32
CA LEU A 70 -5.99 19.44 -14.26
C LEU A 70 -5.31 20.62 -13.55
N GLY A 71 -5.47 21.83 -14.07
CA GLY A 71 -5.01 23.07 -13.45
C GLY A 71 -6.19 23.84 -12.84
N PRO A 72 -6.62 24.96 -13.44
CA PRO A 72 -7.62 25.86 -12.85
C PRO A 72 -8.97 25.20 -12.49
N HIS A 73 -9.38 24.16 -13.22
CA HIS A 73 -10.69 23.52 -13.02
C HIS A 73 -10.62 22.18 -12.28
N LEU A 74 -9.47 21.82 -11.68
CA LEU A 74 -9.24 20.51 -11.07
C LEU A 74 -10.28 20.14 -10.00
N ALA A 75 -10.57 21.06 -9.08
CA ALA A 75 -11.53 20.81 -8.02
C ALA A 75 -12.94 20.53 -8.56
N ALA A 76 -13.42 21.35 -9.51
CA ALA A 76 -14.72 21.17 -10.13
C ALA A 76 -14.79 19.89 -10.99
N TRP A 77 -13.71 19.58 -11.71
CA TRP A 77 -13.59 18.36 -12.51
C TRP A 77 -13.64 17.11 -11.65
N SER A 78 -12.87 17.06 -10.56
CA SER A 78 -12.85 15.94 -9.61
C SER A 78 -14.22 15.73 -8.96
N GLU A 79 -14.83 16.79 -8.44
CA GLU A 79 -16.16 16.73 -7.82
C GLU A 79 -17.24 16.23 -8.79
N TRP A 80 -17.26 16.74 -10.02
CA TRP A 80 -18.22 16.31 -11.03
C TRP A 80 -18.06 14.83 -11.37
N ARG A 81 -16.82 14.34 -11.53
CA ARG A 81 -16.55 12.92 -11.80
C ARG A 81 -17.04 12.02 -10.68
N ARG A 82 -16.73 12.37 -9.42
CA ARG A 82 -17.23 11.66 -8.24
C ARG A 82 -18.74 11.60 -8.22
N THR A 83 -19.41 12.74 -8.47
CA THR A 83 -20.87 12.80 -8.56
C THR A 83 -21.44 11.89 -9.65
N GLN A 84 -20.81 11.81 -10.83
CA GLN A 84 -21.27 10.92 -11.90
C GLN A 84 -21.13 9.43 -11.53
N VAL A 85 -20.00 9.05 -10.91
CA VAL A 85 -19.76 7.67 -10.48
C VAL A 85 -20.71 7.27 -9.34
N THR A 86 -20.90 8.13 -8.34
CA THR A 86 -21.88 7.89 -7.27
C THR A 86 -23.28 7.73 -7.84
N LYS A 87 -23.68 8.60 -8.77
CA LYS A 87 -24.99 8.49 -9.43
C LYS A 87 -25.15 7.16 -10.16
N PHE A 88 -24.13 6.72 -10.90
CA PHE A 88 -24.17 5.44 -11.60
C PHE A 88 -24.47 4.27 -10.66
N TYR A 89 -23.80 4.20 -9.51
CA TYR A 89 -24.05 3.15 -8.53
C TYR A 89 -25.39 3.30 -7.81
N ALA A 90 -25.83 4.53 -7.53
CA ALA A 90 -27.14 4.81 -6.95
C ALA A 90 -28.27 4.36 -7.88
N ASP A 91 -28.15 4.61 -9.19
CA ASP A 91 -29.14 4.19 -10.19
C ASP A 91 -29.25 2.64 -10.23
N ILE A 92 -28.12 1.93 -10.11
CA ILE A 92 -28.11 0.45 -10.02
C ILE A 92 -28.79 -0.02 -8.74
N ALA A 93 -28.45 0.57 -7.59
CA ALA A 93 -29.04 0.22 -6.30
C ALA A 93 -30.56 0.49 -6.27
N GLN A 94 -31.01 1.59 -6.88
CA GLN A 94 -32.42 1.89 -7.07
C GLN A 94 -33.11 0.83 -7.93
N GLY A 95 -32.48 0.41 -9.03
CA GLY A 95 -32.99 -0.66 -9.88
C GLY A 95 -33.14 -2.02 -9.16
N LEU A 96 -32.26 -2.33 -8.20
CA LEU A 96 -32.33 -3.53 -7.37
C LEU A 96 -33.45 -3.43 -6.32
N THR A 97 -33.49 -2.33 -5.58
CA THR A 97 -34.47 -2.09 -4.51
C THR A 97 -35.91 -2.00 -5.04
N ALA A 98 -36.08 -1.47 -6.26
CA ALA A 98 -37.39 -1.45 -6.94
C ALA A 98 -37.94 -2.85 -7.25
N ARG A 99 -37.07 -3.85 -7.42
CA ARG A 99 -37.47 -5.25 -7.66
C ARG A 99 -37.82 -5.94 -6.35
N GLN A 100 -36.97 -5.80 -5.34
CA GLN A 100 -37.25 -6.24 -3.97
C GLN A 100 -36.63 -5.27 -2.97
N ALA A 101 -37.43 -4.78 -2.02
CA ALA A 101 -36.98 -3.81 -1.01
C ALA A 101 -35.80 -4.31 -0.15
N ARG A 102 -35.62 -5.63 -0.03
CA ARG A 102 -34.50 -6.23 0.70
C ARG A 102 -33.18 -6.24 -0.08
N PHE A 103 -33.20 -6.06 -1.40
CA PHE A 103 -32.00 -6.16 -2.22
C PHE A 103 -31.08 -4.95 -2.03
N ARG A 104 -29.79 -5.24 -1.94
CA ARG A 104 -28.74 -4.23 -1.84
C ARG A 104 -27.72 -4.40 -2.95
N LEU A 105 -27.08 -3.30 -3.32
CA LEU A 105 -25.86 -3.31 -4.12
C LEU A 105 -24.67 -3.34 -3.16
N PHE A 106 -23.89 -4.41 -3.19
CA PHE A 106 -22.64 -4.49 -2.43
C PHE A 106 -21.49 -4.01 -3.29
N LEU A 107 -20.72 -3.03 -2.81
CA LEU A 107 -19.52 -2.56 -3.49
C LEU A 107 -18.30 -3.08 -2.73
N CYS A 108 -17.60 -4.05 -3.33
CA CYS A 108 -16.39 -4.63 -2.77
C CYS A 108 -15.20 -3.79 -3.24
N THR A 109 -14.41 -3.25 -2.31
CA THR A 109 -13.32 -2.30 -2.62
C THR A 109 -11.93 -2.81 -2.23
N GLU A 110 -11.74 -4.11 -2.21
CA GLU A 110 -10.47 -4.75 -1.84
C GLU A 110 -9.30 -4.33 -2.73
N ASP A 111 -9.55 -4.04 -4.01
CA ASP A 111 -8.50 -3.84 -5.01
C ASP A 111 -8.65 -2.53 -5.79
N VAL A 112 -9.46 -1.59 -5.28
CA VAL A 112 -9.68 -0.27 -5.92
C VAL A 112 -8.41 0.57 -6.06
N LEU A 113 -7.42 0.32 -5.21
CA LEU A 113 -6.10 0.99 -5.28
C LEU A 113 -5.03 0.16 -5.99
N ALA A 114 -5.43 -0.92 -6.69
CA ALA A 114 -4.54 -1.65 -7.58
C ALA A 114 -4.25 -0.88 -8.87
N GLY A 115 -3.31 -1.40 -9.66
CA GLY A 115 -2.89 -0.77 -10.91
C GLY A 115 -1.83 0.32 -10.73
N ALA A 116 -1.39 0.89 -11.85
CA ALA A 116 -0.20 1.74 -11.87
C ALA A 116 -0.41 3.11 -11.21
N GLU A 117 -1.52 3.78 -11.51
CA GLU A 117 -1.81 5.15 -11.02
C GLU A 117 -2.27 5.13 -9.56
N ALA A 118 -3.34 4.39 -9.25
CA ALA A 118 -3.84 4.27 -7.88
C ALA A 118 -2.81 3.64 -6.93
N GLY A 119 -2.05 2.64 -7.40
CA GLY A 119 -0.96 2.05 -6.63
C GLY A 119 0.18 3.04 -6.35
N GLN A 120 0.45 4.00 -7.25
CA GLN A 120 1.40 5.08 -6.97
C GLN A 120 0.87 6.02 -5.87
N ARG A 121 -0.41 6.41 -5.93
CA ARG A 121 -1.03 7.23 -4.88
C ARG A 121 -1.01 6.53 -3.53
N LEU A 122 -1.26 5.23 -3.49
CA LEU A 122 -1.14 4.44 -2.27
C LEU A 122 0.29 4.47 -1.71
N ARG A 123 1.33 4.30 -2.55
CA ARG A 123 2.73 4.44 -2.10
C ARG A 123 3.04 5.84 -1.56
N GLN A 124 2.52 6.89 -2.19
CA GLN A 124 2.64 8.26 -1.69
C GLN A 124 1.93 8.44 -0.35
N ALA A 125 0.76 7.83 -0.16
CA ALA A 125 0.01 7.86 1.09
C ALA A 125 0.74 7.12 2.23
N VAL A 126 1.35 5.97 1.94
CA VAL A 126 2.22 5.23 2.88
C VAL A 126 3.41 6.10 3.32
N ALA A 127 4.02 6.83 2.38
CA ALA A 127 5.10 7.76 2.67
C ALA A 127 4.64 9.06 3.38
N GLY A 128 3.33 9.28 3.54
CA GLY A 128 2.75 10.48 4.16
C GLY A 128 2.75 11.73 3.27
N ARG A 129 2.79 11.55 1.94
CA ARG A 129 2.78 12.65 0.95
C ARG A 129 1.42 12.90 0.30
N ALA A 130 0.49 11.96 0.47
CA ALA A 130 -0.87 12.06 0.00
C ALA A 130 -1.82 11.51 1.08
N SER A 131 -3.08 11.93 1.05
CA SER A 131 -4.12 11.28 1.84
C SER A 131 -4.68 10.07 1.07
N LEU A 132 -5.20 9.09 1.81
CA LEU A 132 -5.88 7.96 1.18
C LEU A 132 -7.20 8.42 0.53
N GLU A 133 -7.91 9.36 1.16
CA GLU A 133 -9.13 9.99 0.63
C GLU A 133 -8.90 10.59 -0.77
N ALA A 134 -7.80 11.34 -0.96
CA ALA A 134 -7.45 11.87 -2.28
C ALA A 134 -7.22 10.75 -3.33
N ALA A 135 -6.66 9.61 -2.92
CA ALA A 135 -6.48 8.48 -3.83
C ALA A 135 -7.82 7.88 -4.28
N PHE A 136 -8.82 7.79 -3.39
CA PHE A 136 -10.19 7.41 -3.74
C PHE A 136 -10.87 8.46 -4.63
N ASP A 137 -10.66 9.74 -4.36
CA ASP A 137 -11.25 10.83 -5.13
C ASP A 137 -10.76 10.86 -6.59
N GLU A 138 -9.47 10.58 -6.80
CA GLU A 138 -8.87 10.57 -8.14
C GLU A 138 -9.42 9.46 -9.04
N ILE A 139 -9.75 8.32 -8.43
CA ILE A 139 -10.43 7.20 -9.10
C ILE A 139 -11.95 7.37 -9.17
N GLY A 140 -12.47 8.51 -8.72
CA GLY A 140 -13.88 8.87 -8.82
C GLY A 140 -14.78 8.26 -7.75
N LEU A 141 -14.24 7.68 -6.68
CA LEU A 141 -15.04 7.10 -5.59
C LEU A 141 -15.18 8.08 -4.43
N ASP A 142 -16.37 8.66 -4.26
CA ASP A 142 -16.74 9.38 -3.04
C ASP A 142 -17.24 8.39 -1.99
N VAL A 143 -16.35 7.96 -1.09
CA VAL A 143 -16.65 6.96 -0.06
C VAL A 143 -17.81 7.39 0.83
N ARG A 144 -17.85 8.67 1.22
CA ARG A 144 -18.89 9.20 2.13
C ARG A 144 -20.26 9.22 1.43
N GLN A 145 -20.31 9.71 0.19
CA GLN A 145 -21.55 9.80 -0.56
C GLN A 145 -22.09 8.42 -0.96
N LEU A 146 -21.21 7.49 -1.34
CA LEU A 146 -21.60 6.10 -1.62
C LEU A 146 -22.14 5.41 -0.37
N ALA A 147 -21.51 5.60 0.78
CA ALA A 147 -21.97 5.03 2.05
C ALA A 147 -23.33 5.58 2.50
N ALA A 148 -23.63 6.84 2.19
CA ALA A 148 -24.90 7.49 2.49
C ALA A 148 -26.01 7.18 1.46
N SER A 149 -25.68 6.52 0.35
CA SER A 149 -26.63 6.28 -0.74
C SER A 149 -27.56 5.11 -0.43
N PRO A 150 -28.90 5.29 -0.47
CA PRO A 150 -29.84 4.22 -0.17
C PRO A 150 -29.66 2.98 -1.05
N GLY A 151 -29.71 1.80 -0.43
CA GLY A 151 -29.58 0.53 -1.13
C GLY A 151 -28.14 0.14 -1.50
N ILE A 152 -27.15 0.99 -1.21
CA ILE A 152 -25.73 0.67 -1.36
C ILE A 152 -25.17 0.20 -0.02
N SER A 153 -24.42 -0.90 -0.04
CA SER A 153 -23.61 -1.41 1.06
C SER A 153 -22.16 -1.38 0.64
N LEU A 154 -21.45 -0.32 0.98
CA LEU A 154 -20.00 -0.22 0.73
C LEU A 154 -19.25 -1.11 1.72
N LEU A 155 -18.36 -1.97 1.22
CA LEU A 155 -17.60 -2.89 2.06
C LEU A 155 -16.18 -2.37 2.30
N ARG A 156 -15.87 -2.02 3.55
CA ARG A 156 -14.54 -1.55 3.94
C ARG A 156 -13.51 -2.66 3.74
N PRO A 157 -12.42 -2.43 2.97
CA PRO A 157 -11.43 -3.47 2.73
C PRO A 157 -10.50 -3.63 3.95
N ARG A 158 -10.28 -4.88 4.35
CA ARG A 158 -9.26 -5.33 5.29
C ARG A 158 -8.36 -6.32 4.57
N ARG A 159 -7.20 -5.88 4.09
CA ARG A 159 -6.27 -6.66 3.28
C ARG A 159 -5.27 -7.42 4.15
N LEU A 160 -5.11 -8.71 3.89
CA LEU A 160 -4.16 -9.59 4.56
C LEU A 160 -3.26 -10.26 3.51
N GLY A 161 -2.08 -9.69 3.28
CA GLY A 161 -1.05 -10.27 2.43
C GLY A 161 0.09 -10.91 3.21
N ALA A 162 0.89 -11.73 2.51
CA ALA A 162 2.19 -12.15 3.02
C ALA A 162 3.12 -10.93 3.11
N VAL A 163 3.96 -10.90 4.15
CA VAL A 163 5.01 -9.87 4.28
C VAL A 163 6.16 -10.25 3.34
N GLU A 164 6.00 -9.98 2.06
CA GLU A 164 7.05 -10.18 1.04
C GLU A 164 8.08 -9.03 1.06
N SER A 165 7.63 -7.82 1.38
CA SER A 165 8.45 -6.62 1.59
C SER A 165 7.78 -5.68 2.59
N VAL A 166 8.55 -4.78 3.21
CA VAL A 166 8.00 -3.76 4.11
C VAL A 166 7.04 -2.82 3.38
N GLU A 167 7.28 -2.48 2.12
CA GLU A 167 6.40 -1.59 1.36
C GLU A 167 5.07 -2.23 0.98
N LEU A 168 5.05 -3.49 0.56
CA LEU A 168 3.80 -4.20 0.28
C LEU A 168 2.97 -4.36 1.55
N ALA A 169 3.61 -4.74 2.67
CA ALA A 169 2.96 -4.82 3.95
C ALA A 169 2.44 -3.46 4.44
N ALA A 170 3.19 -2.37 4.20
CA ALA A 170 2.80 -1.03 4.59
C ALA A 170 1.62 -0.48 3.77
N ALA A 171 1.49 -0.87 2.50
CA ALA A 171 0.33 -0.53 1.67
C ALA A 171 -0.96 -1.16 2.24
N ASP A 172 -0.94 -2.46 2.52
CA ASP A 172 -2.06 -3.16 3.17
C ASP A 172 -2.36 -2.57 4.57
N GLU A 173 -1.31 -2.29 5.37
CA GLU A 173 -1.46 -1.69 6.70
C GLU A 173 -2.04 -0.27 6.65
N ARG A 174 -1.65 0.57 5.67
CA ARG A 174 -2.21 1.92 5.49
C ARG A 174 -3.68 1.89 5.13
N ILE A 175 -4.12 0.93 4.31
CA ILE A 175 -5.54 0.70 4.00
C ILE A 175 -6.27 0.23 5.26
N ASN A 176 -5.74 -0.77 5.95
CA ASN A 176 -6.36 -1.36 7.12
C ASN A 176 -6.55 -0.36 8.26
N LEU A 177 -5.56 0.50 8.51
CA LEU A 177 -5.54 1.46 9.61
C LEU A 177 -6.08 2.85 9.23
N ALA A 178 -6.72 3.02 8.07
CA ALA A 178 -7.21 4.32 7.60
C ALA A 178 -8.38 4.85 8.45
N PRO A 179 -8.19 5.85 9.34
CA PRO A 179 -9.28 6.37 10.15
C PRO A 179 -10.31 7.12 9.28
N GLU A 180 -9.87 7.71 8.16
CA GLU A 180 -10.72 8.49 7.26
C GLU A 180 -11.84 7.62 6.67
N LEU A 181 -11.52 6.36 6.37
CA LEU A 181 -12.51 5.37 5.93
C LEU A 181 -13.44 4.94 7.08
N ASP A 182 -12.98 4.90 8.34
CA ASP A 182 -13.82 4.45 9.46
C ASP A 182 -14.84 5.54 9.77
N GLU A 183 -14.40 6.80 9.77
CA GLU A 183 -15.23 7.98 9.94
C GLU A 183 -16.25 8.14 8.80
N ALA A 184 -15.86 7.88 7.56
CA ALA A 184 -16.76 7.96 6.41
C ALA A 184 -17.91 6.93 6.48
N LEU A 185 -17.64 5.74 7.02
CA LEU A 185 -18.60 4.64 7.08
C LEU A 185 -19.37 4.57 8.41
N ALA A 186 -18.85 5.16 9.49
CA ALA A 186 -19.46 5.11 10.82
C ALA A 186 -20.93 5.56 10.89
N PRO A 187 -21.40 6.57 10.15
CA PRO A 187 -22.82 6.96 10.17
C PRO A 187 -23.77 5.92 9.60
N ASN A 188 -23.28 4.99 8.76
CA ASN A 188 -24.10 4.09 7.96
C ASN A 188 -23.78 2.63 8.32
N ALA A 189 -24.50 2.09 9.29
CA ALA A 189 -24.34 0.70 9.73
C ALA A 189 -24.60 -0.38 8.66
N GLN A 190 -25.26 -0.02 7.56
CA GLN A 190 -25.47 -0.89 6.40
C GLN A 190 -24.18 -1.13 5.61
N CYS A 191 -23.13 -0.33 5.84
CA CYS A 191 -21.81 -0.56 5.28
C CYS A 191 -21.13 -1.72 6.02
N GLY A 192 -20.58 -2.66 5.27
CA GLY A 192 -19.97 -3.87 5.81
C GLY A 192 -18.44 -3.81 5.90
N GLU A 193 -17.84 -4.90 6.36
CA GLU A 193 -16.41 -5.15 6.30
C GLU A 193 -16.12 -6.24 5.26
N LEU A 194 -15.00 -6.12 4.54
CA LEU A 194 -14.52 -7.10 3.58
C LEU A 194 -13.11 -7.53 3.96
N LEU A 195 -12.98 -8.77 4.44
CA LEU A 195 -11.70 -9.42 4.64
C LEU A 195 -11.19 -9.97 3.31
N TYR A 196 -10.06 -9.44 2.82
CA TYR A 196 -9.44 -9.91 1.59
C TYR A 196 -8.06 -10.51 1.85
N HIS A 197 -7.87 -11.77 1.49
CA HIS A 197 -6.56 -12.44 1.59
C HIS A 197 -5.79 -12.25 0.28
N SER A 198 -4.86 -11.30 0.29
CA SER A 198 -4.00 -11.01 -0.85
C SER A 198 -3.08 -12.21 -1.13
N ALA A 199 -3.02 -12.65 -2.38
CA ALA A 199 -2.17 -13.76 -2.77
C ALA A 199 -0.74 -13.33 -3.09
N ALA A 200 0.21 -14.07 -2.55
CA ALA A 200 1.59 -14.07 -3.00
C ALA A 200 1.62 -14.67 -4.42
N ARG A 201 2.22 -13.95 -5.37
CA ARG A 201 2.29 -14.37 -6.78
C ARG A 201 3.73 -14.52 -7.21
N LEU A 202 4.10 -15.74 -7.60
CA LEU A 202 5.44 -16.05 -8.13
C LEU A 202 5.34 -16.40 -9.61
N ARG A 203 5.97 -15.59 -10.46
CA ARG A 203 6.13 -15.90 -11.88
C ARG A 203 7.21 -16.97 -12.07
N LEU A 204 6.99 -17.89 -13.01
CA LEU A 204 7.97 -18.91 -13.37
C LEU A 204 8.44 -18.79 -14.84
N PRO A 205 9.33 -17.84 -15.17
CA PRO A 205 9.79 -17.64 -16.54
C PRO A 205 10.49 -18.86 -17.14
N SER A 206 11.14 -19.68 -16.31
CA SER A 206 11.78 -20.93 -16.75
C SER A 206 10.78 -21.97 -17.27
N PHE A 207 9.54 -21.92 -16.77
CA PHE A 207 8.45 -22.73 -17.30
C PHE A 207 7.90 -22.13 -18.59
N ASP A 208 7.69 -20.81 -18.62
CA ASP A 208 7.26 -20.09 -19.84
C ASP A 208 8.18 -20.46 -21.02
N GLN A 209 9.50 -20.45 -20.81
CA GLN A 209 10.52 -20.79 -21.81
C GLN A 209 10.46 -22.24 -22.33
N GLN A 210 9.99 -23.18 -21.53
CA GLN A 210 9.88 -24.60 -21.90
C GLN A 210 8.51 -24.96 -22.46
N SER A 211 7.58 -24.01 -22.49
CA SER A 211 6.23 -24.25 -22.92
C SER A 211 6.15 -24.66 -24.39
N PRO A 212 5.38 -25.71 -24.74
CA PRO A 212 5.19 -26.11 -26.12
C PRO A 212 4.45 -25.05 -26.96
N PHE A 213 3.87 -24.03 -26.33
CA PHE A 213 3.15 -22.94 -27.01
C PHE A 213 4.03 -21.69 -27.26
N GLY A 214 5.29 -21.71 -26.84
CA GLY A 214 6.21 -20.57 -26.90
C GLY A 214 6.19 -19.72 -25.63
N ALA A 215 7.32 -19.08 -25.35
CA ALA A 215 7.53 -18.28 -24.13
C ALA A 215 6.68 -17.00 -24.13
N GLU A 216 6.44 -16.44 -25.30
CA GLU A 216 5.64 -15.24 -25.50
C GLU A 216 4.12 -15.48 -25.36
N LYS A 217 3.67 -16.74 -25.44
CA LYS A 217 2.25 -17.12 -25.29
C LYS A 217 1.95 -17.84 -23.99
N THR A 218 2.95 -17.98 -23.12
CA THR A 218 2.81 -18.67 -21.84
C THR A 218 3.12 -17.73 -20.71
N HIS A 219 2.24 -17.71 -19.71
CA HIS A 219 2.39 -16.88 -18.52
C HIS A 219 1.99 -17.69 -17.29
N LEU A 220 2.91 -18.50 -16.77
CA LEU A 220 2.69 -19.27 -15.56
C LEU A 220 2.96 -18.43 -14.31
N VAL A 221 1.95 -18.35 -13.45
CA VAL A 221 2.03 -17.73 -12.13
C VAL A 221 1.54 -18.73 -11.09
N LEU A 222 2.35 -18.96 -10.05
CA LEU A 222 1.92 -19.62 -8.83
C LEU A 222 1.28 -18.58 -7.92
N SER A 223 0.06 -18.83 -7.45
CA SER A 223 -0.69 -17.94 -6.56
C SER A 223 -1.01 -18.67 -5.27
N SER A 224 -0.64 -18.08 -4.13
CA SER A 224 -0.94 -18.63 -2.81
C SER A 224 -1.49 -17.53 -1.90
N PRO A 225 -2.76 -17.62 -1.46
CA PRO A 225 -3.30 -16.68 -0.49
C PRO A 225 -2.65 -16.85 0.87
N PHE A 226 -2.44 -15.74 1.57
CA PHE A 226 -1.93 -15.75 2.95
C PHE A 226 -3.09 -15.78 3.94
N VAL A 227 -3.10 -16.78 4.84
CA VAL A 227 -4.09 -16.85 5.94
C VAL A 227 -3.35 -16.80 7.28
N PRO A 228 -3.50 -15.72 8.07
CA PRO A 228 -2.88 -15.65 9.38
C PRO A 228 -3.43 -16.72 10.33
N MET A 229 -2.51 -17.42 10.99
CA MET A 229 -2.81 -18.44 11.99
C MET A 229 -2.72 -17.86 13.39
N GLY A 230 -3.36 -18.52 14.36
CA GLY A 230 -3.33 -18.10 15.75
C GLY A 230 -4.05 -16.76 15.98
N PRO A 231 -3.58 -15.93 16.94
CA PRO A 231 -4.26 -14.71 17.33
C PRO A 231 -4.42 -13.66 16.24
N ASP A 232 -3.49 -13.59 15.28
CA ASP A 232 -3.54 -12.58 14.22
C ASP A 232 -4.74 -12.77 13.28
N GLY A 233 -5.29 -13.99 13.18
CA GLY A 233 -6.45 -14.25 12.32
C GLY A 233 -7.76 -13.59 12.75
N ARG A 234 -7.84 -13.13 14.00
CA ARG A 234 -8.99 -12.36 14.51
C ARG A 234 -8.69 -10.87 14.69
N ARG A 235 -7.44 -10.43 14.48
CA ARG A 235 -7.01 -9.03 14.62
C ARG A 235 -7.89 -8.07 13.82
N TRP A 236 -8.20 -8.42 12.58
CA TRP A 236 -9.00 -7.58 11.69
C TRP A 236 -10.41 -7.34 12.24
N LEU A 237 -11.06 -8.39 12.76
CA LEU A 237 -12.44 -8.31 13.24
C LEU A 237 -12.51 -7.51 14.54
N VAL A 238 -11.55 -7.73 15.45
CA VAL A 238 -11.45 -6.95 16.68
C VAL A 238 -11.17 -5.49 16.38
N SER A 239 -10.27 -5.19 15.43
CA SER A 239 -10.00 -3.81 15.00
C SER A 239 -11.23 -3.17 14.37
N ALA A 240 -11.96 -3.88 13.50
CA ALA A 240 -13.17 -3.38 12.86
C ALA A 240 -14.27 -3.08 13.89
N LEU A 241 -14.55 -4.03 14.77
CA LEU A 241 -15.52 -3.83 15.84
C LEU A 241 -15.08 -2.74 16.81
N ALA A 242 -13.80 -2.57 17.10
CA ALA A 242 -13.35 -1.47 17.94
C ALA A 242 -13.64 -0.10 17.31
N CYS A 243 -13.73 0.00 15.98
CA CYS A 243 -13.97 1.27 15.28
C CYS A 243 -15.45 1.61 15.15
N ARG A 244 -16.28 0.69 14.64
CA ARG A 244 -17.70 0.95 14.33
C ARG A 244 -18.53 -0.34 14.38
N ASP A 245 -19.85 -0.17 14.34
CA ASP A 245 -20.78 -1.28 14.10
C ASP A 245 -21.03 -1.47 12.60
N PHE A 246 -21.35 -2.70 12.21
CA PHE A 246 -21.67 -3.09 10.84
C PHE A 246 -22.58 -4.33 10.86
N ASP A 247 -23.45 -4.47 9.85
CA ASP A 247 -24.39 -5.59 9.73
C ASP A 247 -23.95 -6.69 8.73
N MET A 248 -22.85 -6.46 8.02
CA MET A 248 -22.35 -7.35 6.98
C MET A 248 -20.83 -7.56 7.08
N VAL A 249 -20.42 -8.82 6.91
CA VAL A 249 -19.02 -9.21 6.72
C VAL A 249 -18.95 -10.08 5.47
N ALA A 250 -18.08 -9.70 4.55
CA ALA A 250 -17.64 -10.55 3.45
C ALA A 250 -16.20 -11.00 3.71
N ALA A 251 -15.85 -12.22 3.31
CA ALA A 251 -14.48 -12.72 3.37
C ALA A 251 -14.16 -13.46 2.07
N GLY A 252 -12.98 -13.19 1.50
CA GLY A 252 -12.60 -13.74 0.21
C GLY A 252 -11.10 -13.68 -0.06
N ALA A 253 -10.72 -14.28 -1.19
CA ALA A 253 -9.39 -14.26 -1.78
C ALA A 253 -9.52 -14.57 -3.28
N ASP A 254 -8.41 -14.54 -4.02
CA ASP A 254 -8.35 -15.01 -5.41
C ASP A 254 -8.84 -16.46 -5.57
N THR A 255 -8.69 -17.28 -4.52
CA THR A 255 -9.04 -18.70 -4.49
C THR A 255 -9.78 -19.08 -3.20
N LEU A 256 -10.48 -20.21 -3.21
CA LEU A 256 -11.17 -20.69 -2.02
C LEU A 256 -10.15 -21.03 -0.92
N LEU A 257 -10.31 -20.41 0.25
CA LEU A 257 -9.48 -20.68 1.42
C LEU A 257 -9.92 -21.97 2.09
N LEU A 258 -8.99 -22.93 2.23
CA LEU A 258 -9.23 -24.21 2.90
C LEU A 258 -8.77 -24.21 4.36
N ALA A 259 -8.21 -23.10 4.85
CA ALA A 259 -7.70 -22.99 6.21
C ALA A 259 -8.81 -22.56 7.19
N SER A 260 -8.93 -23.26 8.32
CA SER A 260 -9.83 -22.89 9.42
C SER A 260 -9.06 -22.19 10.55
N ASN A 261 -9.56 -21.05 11.01
CA ASN A 261 -9.08 -20.40 12.23
C ASN A 261 -10.18 -20.45 13.31
N GLU A 262 -9.98 -21.26 14.35
CA GLU A 262 -10.98 -21.46 15.41
C GLU A 262 -11.27 -20.16 16.19
N GLY A 263 -10.24 -19.35 16.44
CA GLY A 263 -10.40 -18.07 17.13
C GLY A 263 -11.20 -17.06 16.30
N LEU A 264 -11.05 -17.06 14.98
CA LEU A 264 -11.91 -16.26 14.10
C LEU A 264 -13.34 -16.79 14.10
N ALA A 265 -13.53 -18.11 14.05
CA ALA A 265 -14.86 -18.72 14.09
C ALA A 265 -15.61 -18.39 15.39
N GLU A 266 -14.90 -18.35 16.53
CA GLU A 266 -15.44 -17.88 17.81
C GLU A 266 -15.84 -16.41 17.76
N ALA A 267 -14.95 -15.53 17.28
CA ALA A 267 -15.25 -14.11 17.16
C ALA A 267 -16.46 -13.83 16.24
N VAL A 268 -16.61 -14.60 15.15
CA VAL A 268 -17.78 -14.52 14.25
C VAL A 268 -19.05 -15.02 14.93
N ARG A 269 -19.00 -16.03 15.80
CA ARG A 269 -20.18 -16.45 16.59
C ARG A 269 -20.61 -15.33 17.54
N ILE A 270 -19.66 -14.68 18.22
CA ILE A 270 -19.96 -13.51 19.07
C ILE A 270 -20.63 -12.42 18.23
N LEU A 271 -20.05 -12.06 17.08
CA LEU A 271 -20.62 -11.04 16.17
C LEU A 271 -22.07 -11.33 15.80
N LYS A 272 -22.42 -12.59 15.50
CA LYS A 272 -23.78 -13.00 15.12
C LYS A 272 -24.80 -12.82 16.25
N GLU A 273 -24.36 -12.86 17.51
CA GLU A 273 -25.21 -12.72 18.69
C GLU A 273 -25.23 -11.28 19.25
N LEU A 274 -24.38 -10.39 18.74
CA LEU A 274 -24.41 -8.98 19.14
C LEU A 274 -25.73 -8.32 18.69
N PRO A 275 -26.24 -7.34 19.47
CA PRO A 275 -27.39 -6.55 19.05
C PRO A 275 -27.13 -5.84 17.71
N PRO A 276 -28.16 -5.61 16.89
CA PRO A 276 -27.99 -4.96 15.61
C PRO A 276 -27.43 -3.53 15.77
N PRO A 277 -26.70 -3.02 14.78
CA PRO A 277 -26.07 -1.69 14.83
C PRO A 277 -27.01 -0.49 15.07
N SER A 278 -28.32 -0.67 14.95
CA SER A 278 -29.32 0.36 15.22
C SER A 278 -29.57 0.61 16.72
N ALA A 279 -28.99 -0.21 17.60
CA ALA A 279 -29.04 -0.01 19.04
C ALA A 279 -28.20 1.22 19.45
N ALA A 280 -28.61 1.93 20.52
CA ALA A 280 -27.75 2.95 21.11
C ALA A 280 -26.50 2.29 21.71
N VAL A 281 -25.36 2.44 21.02
CA VAL A 281 -24.08 1.86 21.46
C VAL A 281 -23.24 2.93 22.13
N ARG A 282 -22.82 2.66 23.37
CA ARG A 282 -21.77 3.44 24.04
C ARG A 282 -20.45 2.72 23.85
N THR A 283 -19.46 3.41 23.30
CA THR A 283 -18.08 2.92 23.21
C THR A 283 -17.26 3.57 24.32
N GLU A 284 -16.60 2.74 25.14
CA GLU A 284 -15.62 3.20 26.13
C GLU A 284 -14.24 2.64 25.77
N ARG A 285 -13.26 3.52 25.59
CA ARG A 285 -11.88 3.14 25.25
C ARG A 285 -11.00 3.29 26.47
N ARG A 286 -10.36 2.19 26.87
CA ARG A 286 -9.34 2.10 27.91
C ARG A 286 -8.20 1.27 27.37
N ALA A 287 -7.27 1.91 26.65
CA ALA A 287 -6.21 1.22 25.94
C ALA A 287 -5.52 0.19 26.85
N PRO A 288 -5.32 -1.06 26.38
CA PRO A 288 -5.53 -1.56 25.02
C PRO A 288 -6.95 -2.11 24.74
N THR A 289 -7.89 -1.94 25.66
CA THR A 289 -9.24 -2.50 25.59
C THR A 289 -10.25 -1.48 25.07
N THR A 290 -11.16 -1.94 24.20
CA THR A 290 -12.38 -1.21 23.84
C THR A 290 -13.60 -1.97 24.33
N LEU A 291 -14.51 -1.28 25.02
CA LEU A 291 -15.81 -1.79 25.43
C LEU A 291 -16.89 -1.22 24.52
N ARG A 292 -17.72 -2.11 23.95
CA ARG A 292 -18.97 -1.73 23.29
C ARG A 292 -20.14 -2.16 24.17
N VAL A 293 -20.94 -1.20 24.60
CA VAL A 293 -22.11 -1.40 25.46
C VAL A 293 -23.36 -1.13 24.65
N TYR A 294 -24.17 -2.15 24.46
CA TYR A 294 -25.45 -2.10 23.75
C TYR A 294 -26.57 -2.18 24.77
N ARG A 295 -27.52 -1.24 24.73
CA ARG A 295 -28.76 -1.33 25.50
C ARG A 295 -29.93 -1.52 24.54
N ALA A 296 -30.42 -2.75 24.44
CA ALA A 296 -31.47 -3.12 23.50
C ALA A 296 -32.24 -4.35 23.99
N HIS A 297 -33.48 -4.52 23.53
CA HIS A 297 -34.30 -5.72 23.78
C HIS A 297 -34.42 -6.12 25.26
N GLY A 298 -34.56 -5.13 26.15
CA GLY A 298 -34.71 -5.35 27.58
C GLY A 298 -33.44 -5.80 28.32
N GLY A 299 -32.27 -5.80 27.65
CA GLY A 299 -31.00 -6.17 28.26
C GLY A 299 -29.84 -5.22 27.93
N THR A 300 -28.73 -5.42 28.62
CA THR A 300 -27.45 -4.77 28.38
C THR A 300 -26.45 -5.80 27.90
N THR A 301 -25.93 -5.64 26.68
CA THR A 301 -24.84 -6.47 26.17
C THR A 301 -23.54 -5.69 26.27
N VAL A 302 -22.53 -6.27 26.92
CA VAL A 302 -21.18 -5.72 26.99
C VAL A 302 -20.25 -6.60 26.17
N CYS A 303 -19.58 -5.99 25.19
CA CYS A 303 -18.56 -6.63 24.37
C CYS A 303 -17.20 -5.99 24.66
N ALA A 304 -16.27 -6.78 25.18
CA ALA A 304 -14.90 -6.39 25.48
C ALA A 304 -13.95 -6.87 24.38
N LEU A 305 -13.13 -5.94 23.89
CA LEU A 305 -12.21 -6.13 22.77
C LEU A 305 -10.80 -5.82 23.23
N ASN A 306 -9.84 -6.73 23.03
CA ASN A 306 -8.42 -6.46 23.24
C ASN A 306 -7.78 -6.08 21.90
N GLU A 307 -7.36 -4.84 21.70
CA GLU A 307 -6.75 -4.39 20.43
C GLU A 307 -5.24 -4.68 20.33
N SER A 308 -4.65 -5.30 21.34
CA SER A 308 -3.19 -5.50 21.46
C SER A 308 -2.75 -6.96 21.17
N PRO A 309 -1.44 -7.19 20.90
CA PRO A 309 -0.90 -8.53 20.68
C PRO A 309 -0.60 -9.24 22.00
N TRP A 310 -0.89 -8.62 23.13
CA TRP A 310 -0.59 -9.13 24.46
C TRP A 310 -1.89 -9.59 25.11
N PRO A 311 -1.86 -10.62 25.95
CA PRO A 311 -3.00 -10.94 26.80
C PRO A 311 -3.30 -9.77 27.75
N VAL A 312 -4.58 -9.57 28.05
CA VAL A 312 -5.07 -8.50 28.93
C VAL A 312 -5.96 -9.10 29.99
N GLU A 313 -5.61 -8.90 31.26
CA GLU A 313 -6.53 -9.15 32.37
C GLU A 313 -7.44 -7.93 32.54
N LEU A 314 -8.75 -8.13 32.46
CA LEU A 314 -9.74 -7.06 32.54
C LEU A 314 -10.66 -7.32 33.72
N THR A 315 -10.84 -6.31 34.57
CA THR A 315 -11.92 -6.29 35.56
C THR A 315 -12.86 -5.13 35.26
N LEU A 316 -14.14 -5.46 35.08
CA LEU A 316 -15.21 -4.51 34.83
C LEU A 316 -16.16 -4.47 36.03
N PRO A 317 -16.19 -3.38 36.81
CA PRO A 317 -17.17 -3.19 37.88
C PRO A 317 -18.58 -3.07 37.29
N LEU A 318 -19.54 -3.75 37.92
CA LEU A 318 -20.94 -3.76 37.53
C LEU A 318 -21.79 -3.48 38.76
N GLU A 319 -22.82 -2.65 38.63
CA GLU A 319 -23.79 -2.40 39.71
C GLU A 319 -25.21 -2.70 39.22
N MET A 320 -25.83 -3.69 39.88
CA MET A 320 -27.15 -4.20 39.53
C MET A 320 -28.20 -3.65 40.50
N LYS A 321 -29.28 -3.03 40.01
CA LYS A 321 -30.40 -2.60 40.88
C LYS A 321 -31.25 -3.78 41.40
N ALA A 322 -31.26 -4.89 40.67
CA ALA A 322 -32.00 -6.09 40.99
C ALA A 322 -31.19 -7.34 40.59
N GLU A 323 -31.60 -8.49 41.09
CA GLU A 323 -31.06 -9.77 40.66
C GLU A 323 -31.17 -9.89 39.12
N THR A 324 -30.04 -10.09 38.45
CA THR A 324 -29.94 -10.01 36.99
C THR A 324 -29.30 -11.29 36.43
N ALA A 325 -30.04 -11.99 35.57
CA ALA A 325 -29.49 -13.13 34.84
C ALA A 325 -28.48 -12.67 33.78
N TRP A 326 -27.47 -13.49 33.52
CA TRP A 326 -26.48 -13.24 32.49
C TRP A 326 -26.18 -14.47 31.66
N ARG A 327 -25.76 -14.23 30.41
CA ARG A 327 -25.32 -15.26 29.46
C ARG A 327 -24.10 -14.77 28.67
N GLN A 328 -23.11 -15.64 28.51
CA GLN A 328 -22.00 -15.43 27.58
C GLN A 328 -22.47 -15.64 26.14
N LEU A 329 -22.01 -14.78 25.23
CA LEU A 329 -22.29 -14.88 23.80
C LEU A 329 -21.19 -15.65 23.06
N GLY A 330 -21.52 -16.26 21.92
CA GLY A 330 -20.56 -16.89 21.02
C GLY A 330 -20.24 -18.37 21.32
N ALA A 331 -21.02 -18.99 22.20
CA ALA A 331 -20.91 -20.40 22.53
C ALA A 331 -21.19 -21.29 21.30
N LYS A 332 -20.55 -22.46 21.19
CA LYS A 332 -20.75 -23.39 20.06
C LYS A 332 -22.17 -23.97 20.02
N SER A 333 -22.80 -24.08 21.19
CA SER A 333 -24.17 -24.52 21.38
C SER A 333 -24.76 -23.86 22.63
N GLU A 334 -26.09 -23.85 22.74
CA GLU A 334 -26.77 -23.33 23.94
C GLU A 334 -26.36 -24.08 25.22
N ALA A 335 -26.07 -25.39 25.12
CA ALA A 335 -25.63 -26.19 26.25
C ALA A 335 -24.23 -25.81 26.74
N SER A 336 -23.38 -25.29 25.85
CA SER A 336 -22.03 -24.81 26.18
C SER A 336 -21.98 -23.34 26.60
N ALA A 337 -23.12 -22.63 26.58
CA ALA A 337 -23.16 -21.22 26.95
C ALA A 337 -23.08 -21.07 28.46
N GLU A 338 -22.02 -20.42 28.94
CA GLU A 338 -21.92 -20.02 30.34
C GLU A 338 -23.04 -19.03 30.68
N ARG A 339 -23.69 -19.27 31.82
CA ARG A 339 -24.80 -18.48 32.32
C ARG A 339 -24.83 -18.49 33.83
N GLY A 340 -25.44 -17.48 34.41
CA GLY A 340 -25.61 -17.39 35.84
C GLY A 340 -26.50 -16.22 36.23
N VAL A 341 -26.48 -15.89 37.51
CA VAL A 341 -27.26 -14.80 38.09
C VAL A 341 -26.33 -13.95 38.95
N LEU A 342 -26.43 -12.63 38.81
CA LEU A 342 -25.76 -11.66 39.68
C LEU A 342 -26.79 -11.11 40.67
N ALA A 343 -26.45 -11.12 41.96
CA ALA A 343 -27.28 -10.51 42.99
C ALA A 343 -27.35 -8.98 42.80
N ALA A 344 -28.36 -8.36 43.41
CA ALA A 344 -28.44 -6.90 43.47
C ALA A 344 -27.24 -6.31 44.24
N GLY A 345 -26.76 -5.14 43.81
CA GLY A 345 -25.60 -4.45 44.37
C GLY A 345 -24.35 -4.54 43.48
N ALA A 346 -23.20 -4.30 44.10
CA ALA A 346 -21.91 -4.28 43.41
C ALA A 346 -21.41 -5.69 43.07
N SER A 347 -20.96 -5.85 41.83
CA SER A 347 -20.35 -7.05 41.29
C SER A 347 -19.18 -6.69 40.37
N ALA A 348 -18.47 -7.68 39.86
CA ALA A 348 -17.40 -7.49 38.89
C ALA A 348 -17.39 -8.62 37.86
N TRP A 349 -17.16 -8.25 36.61
CA TRP A 349 -16.83 -9.20 35.55
C TRP A 349 -15.32 -9.16 35.31
N SER A 350 -14.62 -10.19 35.79
CA SER A 350 -13.20 -10.40 35.53
C SER A 350 -13.01 -11.43 34.42
N LEU A 351 -12.11 -11.16 33.48
CA LEU A 351 -11.77 -12.05 32.38
C LEU A 351 -10.35 -11.84 31.88
N SER A 352 -9.76 -12.91 31.34
CA SER A 352 -8.51 -12.85 30.59
C SER A 352 -8.82 -12.83 29.10
N LEU A 353 -8.47 -11.73 28.42
CA LEU A 353 -8.61 -11.61 26.98
C LEU A 353 -7.28 -12.01 26.32
N PRO A 354 -7.25 -13.03 25.44
CA PRO A 354 -6.04 -13.37 24.71
C PRO A 354 -5.65 -12.23 23.75
N PRO A 355 -4.46 -12.26 23.14
CA PRO A 355 -4.07 -11.30 22.09
C PRO A 355 -5.17 -11.16 21.03
N TYR A 356 -5.57 -9.93 20.69
CA TYR A 356 -6.69 -9.67 19.78
C TYR A 356 -7.99 -10.42 20.14
N GLY A 357 -8.24 -10.65 21.43
CA GLY A 357 -9.38 -11.39 21.94
C GLY A 357 -10.67 -10.57 21.94
N ILE A 358 -11.80 -11.27 21.91
CA ILE A 358 -13.14 -10.72 22.06
C ILE A 358 -13.92 -11.58 23.05
N ALA A 359 -14.65 -10.93 23.96
CA ALA A 359 -15.59 -11.59 24.85
C ALA A 359 -16.85 -10.74 24.98
N ALA A 360 -18.02 -11.36 25.01
CA ALA A 360 -19.27 -10.64 25.19
C ALA A 360 -20.21 -11.35 26.15
N ARG A 361 -20.94 -10.55 26.93
CA ARG A 361 -21.93 -11.00 27.91
C ARG A 361 -23.19 -10.17 27.78
N ARG A 362 -24.34 -10.85 27.75
CA ARG A 362 -25.66 -10.23 27.87
C ARG A 362 -26.14 -10.32 29.31
N LEU A 363 -26.68 -9.21 29.80
CA LEU A 363 -27.32 -9.06 31.10
C LEU A 363 -28.80 -8.76 30.84
N ASP A 364 -29.70 -9.49 31.50
CA ASP A 364 -31.16 -9.34 31.31
C ASP A 364 -31.73 -8.17 32.12
N SER A 365 -31.05 -7.03 32.05
CA SER A 365 -31.47 -5.76 32.61
C SER A 365 -30.87 -4.60 31.80
N THR A 366 -31.65 -3.54 31.61
CA THR A 366 -31.16 -2.28 30.99
C THR A 366 -30.62 -1.28 32.02
N ASP A 367 -30.96 -1.48 33.29
CA ASP A 367 -30.58 -0.66 34.45
C ASP A 367 -29.20 -1.06 35.04
N VAL A 368 -28.33 -1.62 34.20
CA VAL A 368 -26.97 -1.98 34.59
C VAL A 368 -26.08 -0.75 34.51
N GLU A 369 -25.48 -0.41 35.66
CA GLU A 369 -24.41 0.58 35.72
C GLU A 369 -23.06 -0.13 35.51
N ILE A 370 -22.28 0.41 34.57
CA ILE A 370 -20.99 -0.14 34.18
C ILE A 370 -19.92 0.85 34.63
N GLY A 371 -19.06 0.41 35.54
CA GLY A 371 -17.94 1.19 36.05
C GLY A 371 -16.76 1.26 35.07
N ALA A 372 -15.71 1.94 35.49
CA ALA A 372 -14.49 2.07 34.69
C ALA A 372 -13.74 0.74 34.61
N ALA A 373 -13.45 0.30 33.38
CA ALA A 373 -12.62 -0.89 33.15
C ALA A 373 -11.17 -0.66 33.57
N ALA A 374 -10.57 -1.66 34.22
CA ALA A 374 -9.16 -1.66 34.61
C ALA A 374 -8.39 -2.76 33.86
N PRO A 375 -7.89 -2.49 32.65
CA PRO A 375 -7.06 -3.44 31.90
C PRO A 375 -5.64 -3.52 32.48
N GLN A 376 -5.10 -4.72 32.57
CA GLN A 376 -3.73 -4.99 33.01
C GLN A 376 -2.98 -5.79 31.94
N ILE A 377 -1.78 -5.35 31.59
CA ILE A 377 -0.87 -6.01 30.66
C ILE A 377 0.38 -6.46 31.44
N ALA A 378 0.98 -7.58 31.04
CA ALA A 378 2.25 -8.02 31.60
C ALA A 378 3.40 -7.04 31.31
N GLU A 379 4.31 -6.86 32.27
CA GLU A 379 5.49 -5.97 32.16
C GLU A 379 6.43 -6.37 31.00
N SER A 380 6.40 -7.63 30.57
CA SER A 380 7.17 -8.10 29.40
C SER A 380 6.81 -7.36 28.11
N ALA A 381 5.58 -6.88 27.96
CA ALA A 381 5.16 -6.06 26.83
C ALA A 381 5.92 -4.73 26.78
N ARG A 382 6.11 -4.10 27.93
CA ARG A 382 6.86 -2.85 28.07
C ARG A 382 8.35 -3.07 27.78
N ALA A 383 8.92 -4.15 28.28
CA ALA A 383 10.30 -4.52 28.02
C ALA A 383 10.59 -4.74 26.52
N ASP A 384 9.68 -5.40 25.79
CA ASP A 384 9.80 -5.57 24.33
C ASP A 384 9.82 -4.23 23.59
N LEU A 385 8.93 -3.30 23.94
CA LEU A 385 8.87 -1.97 23.31
C LEU A 385 10.12 -1.13 23.59
N VAL A 386 10.68 -1.20 24.80
CA VAL A 386 11.96 -0.54 25.14
C VAL A 386 13.07 -1.03 24.21
N GLN A 387 13.17 -2.34 23.98
CA GLN A 387 14.20 -2.91 23.12
C GLN A 387 14.02 -2.47 21.65
N ARG A 388 12.78 -2.44 21.15
CA ARG A 388 12.50 -1.98 19.78
C ARG A 388 12.83 -0.50 19.59
N ILE A 389 12.48 0.35 20.55
CA ILE A 389 12.83 1.78 20.53
C ILE A 389 14.35 1.97 20.50
N ALA A 390 15.10 1.19 21.30
CA ALA A 390 16.55 1.25 21.32
C ALA A 390 17.20 0.84 19.97
N ASP A 391 16.69 -0.20 19.30
CA ASP A 391 17.18 -0.62 17.98
C ASP A 391 16.92 0.48 16.91
N ILE A 392 15.73 1.09 16.94
CA ILE A 392 15.41 2.21 16.05
C ILE A 392 16.36 3.39 16.31
N GLU A 393 16.57 3.75 17.58
CA GLU A 393 17.49 4.84 17.97
C GLU A 393 18.90 4.62 17.48
N GLN A 394 19.43 3.41 17.64
CA GLN A 394 20.77 3.08 17.20
C GLN A 394 20.88 3.29 15.69
N ARG A 395 19.93 2.80 14.90
CA ARG A 395 19.95 2.95 13.43
C ARG A 395 19.68 4.38 12.98
N MET A 396 18.93 5.16 13.75
CA MET A 396 18.72 6.58 13.46
C MET A 396 20.02 7.40 13.43
N GLN A 397 21.07 6.96 14.13
CA GLN A 397 22.39 7.59 14.09
C GLN A 397 23.12 7.40 12.74
N ASN A 398 22.71 6.41 11.94
CA ASN A 398 23.31 6.09 10.64
C ASN A 398 22.47 6.55 9.44
N LEU A 399 21.47 7.43 9.63
CA LEU A 399 20.58 7.86 8.52
C LEU A 399 21.28 8.69 7.43
N ASP A 400 22.45 9.26 7.73
CA ASP A 400 23.29 9.96 6.77
C ASP A 400 24.20 9.00 5.96
N ALA A 401 24.24 7.71 6.31
CA ALA A 401 25.01 6.73 5.57
C ALA A 401 24.41 6.52 4.18
N LEU A 402 25.18 6.87 3.15
CA LEU A 402 24.87 6.54 1.77
C LEU A 402 25.23 5.07 1.54
N ARG A 403 24.28 4.29 1.00
CA ARG A 403 24.49 2.90 0.60
C ARG A 403 24.71 2.83 -0.91
N PRO A 404 25.94 2.55 -1.39
CA PRO A 404 26.22 2.47 -2.82
C PRO A 404 25.44 1.34 -3.49
N TYR A 405 24.90 1.62 -4.67
CA TYR A 405 24.14 0.66 -5.49
C TYR A 405 24.91 0.33 -6.78
N ASN A 406 25.82 -0.63 -6.70
CA ASN A 406 26.82 -0.91 -7.73
C ASN A 406 26.30 -1.81 -8.88
N TYR A 407 25.16 -1.47 -9.46
CA TYR A 407 24.56 -2.22 -10.58
C TYR A 407 24.76 -1.54 -11.95
N LEU A 408 25.21 -0.29 -11.96
CA LEU A 408 25.49 0.45 -13.18
C LEU A 408 26.82 0.01 -13.79
N GLN A 409 26.81 -0.31 -15.09
CA GLN A 409 28.03 -0.63 -15.82
C GLN A 409 28.75 0.65 -16.25
N ASN A 410 30.08 0.67 -16.11
CA ASN A 410 30.94 1.77 -16.55
C ASN A 410 30.46 3.18 -16.11
N PRO A 411 30.21 3.41 -14.80
CA PRO A 411 29.68 4.68 -14.29
C PRO A 411 30.61 5.89 -14.48
N GLN A 412 31.92 5.63 -14.62
CA GLN A 412 32.98 6.63 -14.80
C GLN A 412 33.40 6.78 -16.27
N PHE A 413 32.75 6.07 -17.20
CA PHE A 413 33.01 6.15 -18.64
C PHE A 413 34.44 5.82 -19.11
N GLU A 414 35.20 5.10 -18.30
CA GLU A 414 36.60 4.75 -18.62
C GLU A 414 36.71 3.56 -19.61
N LEU A 415 35.70 2.70 -19.64
CA LEU A 415 35.71 1.47 -20.46
C LEU A 415 35.12 1.69 -21.86
N THR A 416 35.90 1.37 -22.88
CA THR A 416 35.47 1.41 -24.29
C THR A 416 35.25 -0.01 -24.82
N GLY A 417 34.12 -0.23 -25.48
CA GLY A 417 33.83 -1.45 -26.23
C GLY A 417 34.39 -1.40 -27.67
N GLU A 418 34.06 -2.42 -28.46
CA GLU A 418 34.43 -2.49 -29.88
C GLU A 418 33.90 -1.26 -30.66
N ASN A 419 34.72 -0.73 -31.56
CA ASN A 419 34.42 0.44 -32.40
C ASN A 419 34.22 1.77 -31.63
N GLY A 420 34.86 1.94 -30.46
CA GLY A 420 34.83 3.20 -29.71
C GLY A 420 33.50 3.49 -29.02
N ARG A 421 32.61 2.49 -28.88
CA ARG A 421 31.35 2.62 -28.14
C ARG A 421 31.60 2.60 -26.64
N VAL A 422 30.78 3.33 -25.88
CA VAL A 422 30.81 3.33 -24.42
C VAL A 422 30.26 1.99 -23.93
N LEU A 423 31.05 1.20 -23.20
CA LEU A 423 30.57 -0.09 -22.69
C LEU A 423 29.46 0.14 -21.65
N GLY A 424 28.33 -0.56 -21.79
CA GLY A 424 27.21 -0.46 -20.85
C GLY A 424 26.24 0.70 -21.11
N TRP A 425 26.49 1.52 -22.14
CA TRP A 425 25.67 2.68 -22.48
C TRP A 425 25.37 2.73 -23.99
N LEU A 426 24.19 3.23 -24.35
CA LEU A 426 23.70 3.29 -25.73
C LEU A 426 23.31 4.72 -26.09
N PRO A 427 23.97 5.36 -27.07
CA PRO A 427 23.58 6.70 -27.52
C PRO A 427 22.24 6.66 -28.26
N ARG A 428 21.42 7.68 -28.06
CA ARG A 428 20.23 8.01 -28.86
C ARG A 428 20.46 9.37 -29.49
N ILE A 429 20.68 9.37 -30.80
CA ILE A 429 21.13 10.54 -31.54
C ILE A 429 19.98 10.99 -32.44
N GLY A 430 19.63 12.28 -32.37
CA GLY A 430 18.74 12.93 -33.34
C GLY A 430 19.39 13.04 -34.73
N SER A 431 18.70 13.70 -35.66
CA SER A 431 19.22 13.93 -37.02
C SER A 431 20.47 14.82 -37.05
N LEU A 432 20.62 15.74 -36.08
CA LEU A 432 21.74 16.69 -36.00
C LEU A 432 22.30 16.72 -34.57
N GLY A 433 23.02 15.66 -34.20
CA GLY A 433 23.67 15.57 -32.89
C GLY A 433 24.77 14.51 -32.83
N ALA A 434 25.55 14.53 -31.75
CA ALA A 434 26.64 13.59 -31.51
C ALA A 434 26.73 13.22 -30.03
N VAL A 435 27.16 11.99 -29.76
CA VAL A 435 27.49 11.48 -28.42
C VAL A 435 28.86 10.83 -28.51
N GLU A 436 29.84 11.44 -27.86
CA GLU A 436 31.26 11.06 -27.99
C GLU A 436 31.90 10.91 -26.61
N MET A 437 32.90 10.04 -26.49
CA MET A 437 33.78 10.04 -25.33
C MET A 437 34.83 11.12 -25.52
N HIS A 438 34.91 12.05 -24.59
CA HIS A 438 35.85 13.15 -24.63
C HIS A 438 37.00 12.89 -23.65
N GLU A 439 38.25 12.93 -24.16
CA GLU A 439 39.47 12.76 -23.37
C GLU A 439 40.02 14.12 -22.92
N GLY A 440 40.39 14.25 -21.64
CA GLY A 440 41.21 15.38 -21.17
C GLY A 440 40.51 16.48 -20.36
N GLU A 441 39.25 16.27 -19.92
CA GLU A 441 38.50 17.25 -19.11
C GLU A 441 37.74 16.62 -17.92
N ALA A 442 38.22 15.54 -17.32
CA ALA A 442 37.58 14.98 -16.12
C ALA A 442 37.98 15.72 -14.82
N ASN A 443 37.06 15.76 -13.87
CA ASN A 443 37.26 16.38 -12.55
C ASN A 443 37.49 15.34 -11.42
N VAL A 444 37.93 14.11 -11.75
CA VAL A 444 38.11 13.03 -10.77
C VAL A 444 39.60 12.80 -10.46
N PRO A 445 40.03 12.83 -9.18
CA PRO A 445 41.37 12.39 -8.80
C PRO A 445 41.52 10.87 -9.02
N GLY A 446 42.31 10.47 -10.03
CA GLY A 446 42.73 9.08 -10.25
C GLY A 446 42.06 8.29 -11.38
N GLY A 447 41.21 8.92 -12.21
CA GLY A 447 40.68 8.34 -13.47
C GLY A 447 41.56 8.63 -14.69
N ALA A 448 41.32 7.96 -15.82
CA ALA A 448 42.05 8.22 -17.08
C ALA A 448 41.57 9.49 -17.79
N GLY A 449 40.51 10.11 -17.28
CA GLY A 449 40.16 11.49 -17.60
C GLY A 449 39.09 11.61 -18.70
N ARG A 450 38.14 10.67 -18.74
CA ARG A 450 37.13 10.56 -19.79
C ARG A 450 35.74 10.97 -19.29
N ALA A 451 35.01 11.71 -20.11
CA ALA A 451 33.61 12.07 -19.87
C ALA A 451 32.77 11.82 -21.12
N ILE A 452 31.46 11.70 -20.96
CA ILE A 452 30.53 11.69 -22.09
C ILE A 452 30.22 13.12 -22.51
N HIS A 453 30.46 13.43 -23.78
CA HIS A 453 30.08 14.69 -24.41
C HIS A 453 28.85 14.52 -25.28
N LEU A 454 27.82 15.30 -24.98
CA LEU A 454 26.56 15.40 -25.70
C LEU A 454 26.57 16.71 -26.49
N ARG A 455 26.43 16.65 -27.82
CA ARG A 455 26.25 17.82 -28.69
C ARG A 455 24.93 17.69 -29.44
N SER A 456 24.06 18.68 -29.31
CA SER A 456 22.82 18.76 -30.08
C SER A 456 22.72 20.10 -30.80
N GLU A 457 22.27 20.06 -32.04
CA GLU A 457 22.00 21.24 -32.87
C GLU A 457 20.50 21.38 -33.21
N ASP A 458 19.65 20.47 -32.72
CA ASP A 458 18.23 20.42 -33.01
C ASP A 458 17.36 20.44 -31.74
N ALA A 459 16.05 20.69 -31.93
CA ALA A 459 15.10 20.76 -30.82
C ALA A 459 14.82 19.38 -30.20
N THR A 460 15.05 18.28 -30.93
CA THR A 460 14.84 16.90 -30.47
C THR A 460 15.89 16.45 -29.46
N GLY A 461 17.11 16.96 -29.57
CA GLY A 461 18.16 16.69 -28.60
C GLY A 461 18.95 15.42 -28.85
N VAL A 462 19.90 15.14 -27.95
CA VAL A 462 20.67 13.89 -27.90
C VAL A 462 20.65 13.30 -26.50
N ALA A 463 20.74 11.97 -26.40
CA ALA A 463 20.75 11.30 -25.12
C ALA A 463 21.72 10.12 -25.06
N ILE A 464 22.14 9.78 -23.85
CA ILE A 464 22.91 8.58 -23.54
C ILE A 464 22.12 7.79 -22.49
N GLN A 465 21.84 6.51 -22.76
CA GLN A 465 21.05 5.65 -21.87
C GLN A 465 21.89 4.49 -21.35
N SER A 466 21.72 4.09 -20.10
CA SER A 466 22.38 2.91 -19.56
C SER A 466 21.75 1.62 -20.11
N HIS A 467 22.49 0.52 -20.01
CA HIS A 467 21.90 -0.81 -20.04
C HIS A 467 20.90 -1.02 -18.89
N LEU A 468 20.06 -2.05 -19.03
CA LEU A 468 19.09 -2.42 -18.01
C LEU A 468 19.78 -3.00 -16.78
N PHE A 469 19.32 -2.58 -15.61
CA PHE A 469 19.73 -3.11 -14.32
C PHE A 469 18.51 -3.28 -13.41
N ALA A 470 18.69 -3.96 -12.27
CA ALA A 470 17.59 -4.28 -11.36
C ALA A 470 17.06 -3.01 -10.65
N VAL A 471 15.76 -3.00 -10.34
CA VAL A 471 15.18 -1.97 -9.45
C VAL A 471 15.68 -2.22 -8.02
N PRO A 472 16.12 -1.19 -7.26
CA PRO A 472 16.52 -1.35 -5.87
C PRO A 472 15.40 -1.89 -4.98
N ALA A 473 15.74 -2.85 -4.11
CA ALA A 473 14.78 -3.46 -3.18
C ALA A 473 14.18 -2.46 -2.17
N THR A 474 14.85 -1.34 -1.94
CA THR A 474 14.41 -0.24 -1.08
C THR A 474 13.31 0.64 -1.69
N GLY A 475 12.98 0.46 -2.97
CA GLY A 475 12.07 1.34 -3.72
C GLY A 475 12.60 2.75 -3.94
N GLN A 476 13.89 2.99 -3.64
CA GLN A 476 14.56 4.26 -3.76
C GLN A 476 15.77 4.17 -4.69
N LEU A 477 15.95 5.18 -5.51
CA LEU A 477 17.18 5.41 -6.26
C LEU A 477 17.57 6.88 -6.17
N VAL A 478 18.81 7.12 -5.77
CA VAL A 478 19.46 8.42 -5.86
C VAL A 478 20.55 8.31 -6.90
N VAL A 479 20.53 9.23 -7.86
CA VAL A 479 21.54 9.34 -8.91
C VAL A 479 22.31 10.62 -8.64
N ARG A 480 23.64 10.49 -8.51
CA ARG A 480 24.58 11.61 -8.53
C ARG A 480 25.42 11.53 -9.79
N ALA A 481 25.66 12.66 -10.42
CA ALA A 481 26.57 12.76 -11.55
C ALA A 481 27.23 14.13 -11.55
N LEU A 482 28.48 14.17 -12.01
CA LEU A 482 29.12 15.43 -12.37
C LEU A 482 28.62 15.84 -13.74
N VAL A 483 28.15 17.08 -13.86
CA VAL A 483 27.67 17.63 -15.13
C VAL A 483 28.23 19.02 -15.39
N ARG A 484 28.42 19.32 -16.67
CA ARG A 484 28.84 20.64 -17.18
C ARG A 484 28.03 20.93 -18.43
N ALA A 485 27.67 22.18 -18.70
CA ALA A 485 27.01 22.56 -19.94
C ALA A 485 27.66 23.82 -20.54
N ALA A 486 27.72 23.87 -21.86
CA ALA A 486 28.26 25.02 -22.59
C ALA A 486 27.40 25.31 -23.82
N GLU A 487 27.46 26.55 -24.29
CA GLU A 487 26.79 26.98 -25.54
C GLU A 487 25.29 26.66 -25.61
N ALA A 488 24.62 26.59 -24.45
CA ALA A 488 23.20 26.26 -24.36
C ALA A 488 22.34 27.45 -24.82
N GLN A 489 21.55 27.25 -25.88
CA GLN A 489 20.61 28.27 -26.36
C GLN A 489 19.45 28.49 -25.36
N PRO A 490 18.73 29.63 -25.42
CA PRO A 490 17.56 29.87 -24.58
C PRO A 490 16.51 28.77 -24.77
N GLY A 491 16.32 27.94 -23.74
CA GLY A 491 15.40 26.80 -23.75
C GLY A 491 16.08 25.42 -23.76
N ALA A 492 17.40 25.35 -24.00
CA ALA A 492 18.15 24.10 -23.89
C ALA A 492 18.27 23.64 -22.42
N ARG A 493 18.01 22.35 -22.18
CA ARG A 493 18.00 21.77 -20.83
C ARG A 493 18.53 20.34 -20.83
N LEU A 494 19.35 20.03 -19.83
CA LEU A 494 19.79 18.66 -19.55
C LEU A 494 18.84 18.02 -18.53
N TYR A 495 18.35 16.84 -18.86
CA TYR A 495 17.43 16.07 -18.02
C TYR A 495 18.05 14.75 -17.60
N GLY A 496 17.86 14.39 -16.33
CA GLY A 496 18.06 13.04 -15.83
C GLY A 496 16.74 12.28 -15.89
N TRP A 497 16.73 11.19 -16.65
CA TRP A 497 15.58 10.31 -16.87
C TRP A 497 15.82 8.98 -16.18
N VAL A 498 14.75 8.40 -15.65
CA VAL A 498 14.70 7.04 -15.16
C VAL A 498 13.53 6.34 -15.81
N GLU A 499 13.82 5.27 -16.54
CA GLU A 499 12.82 4.38 -17.10
C GLU A 499 12.78 3.09 -16.29
N TYR A 500 11.60 2.62 -15.93
CA TYR A 500 11.42 1.37 -15.19
C TYR A 500 10.18 0.61 -15.64
N GLN A 501 10.21 -0.70 -15.48
CA GLN A 501 9.08 -1.57 -15.79
C GLN A 501 8.09 -1.63 -14.62
N LEU A 502 6.81 -1.47 -14.93
CA LEU A 502 5.70 -1.66 -13.99
C LEU A 502 4.55 -2.37 -14.71
N ALA A 503 4.15 -3.55 -14.20
CA ALA A 503 3.06 -4.35 -14.76
C ALA A 503 3.19 -4.60 -16.29
N GLY A 504 4.42 -4.82 -16.78
CA GLY A 504 4.72 -5.06 -18.19
C GLY A 504 4.81 -3.81 -19.07
N ALA A 505 4.53 -2.62 -18.55
CA ALA A 505 4.68 -1.34 -19.26
C ALA A 505 5.93 -0.57 -18.79
N TRP A 506 6.54 0.19 -19.69
CA TRP A 506 7.61 1.13 -19.35
C TRP A 506 7.01 2.44 -18.83
N ARG A 507 7.55 2.91 -17.71
CA ARG A 507 7.25 4.21 -17.10
C ARG A 507 8.51 5.04 -17.08
N GLN A 508 8.35 6.35 -17.13
CA GLN A 508 9.46 7.30 -17.12
C GLN A 508 9.23 8.41 -16.10
N ARG A 509 10.31 8.80 -15.43
CA ARG A 509 10.40 9.98 -14.60
C ARG A 509 11.58 10.79 -15.08
N PHE A 510 11.46 12.11 -15.09
CA PHE A 510 12.56 12.98 -15.45
C PHE A 510 12.63 14.16 -14.50
N VAL A 511 13.85 14.65 -14.30
CA VAL A 511 14.15 15.86 -13.53
C VAL A 511 15.07 16.72 -14.40
N ALA A 512 14.77 18.02 -14.49
CA ALA A 512 15.71 18.96 -15.09
C ALA A 512 16.89 19.12 -14.14
N LEU A 513 18.10 18.82 -14.63
CA LEU A 513 19.30 18.95 -13.80
C LEU A 513 19.64 20.44 -13.65
N GLY A 514 19.92 20.87 -12.42
CA GLY A 514 20.25 22.27 -12.09
C GLY A 514 19.12 23.14 -11.53
N GLU A 515 18.10 22.59 -10.86
CA GLU A 515 17.01 23.40 -10.28
C GLU A 515 17.53 24.58 -9.42
N GLY A 516 17.30 25.81 -9.92
CA GLY A 516 17.77 27.07 -9.31
C GLY A 516 18.63 27.96 -10.24
N GLY A 517 19.14 27.41 -11.35
CA GLY A 517 19.93 28.13 -12.35
C GLY A 517 20.21 27.30 -13.62
N SER A 518 20.85 27.87 -14.64
CA SER A 518 21.38 27.07 -15.75
C SER A 518 22.63 26.31 -15.27
N ILE A 519 22.76 25.02 -15.61
CA ILE A 519 24.05 24.32 -15.48
C ILE A 519 25.07 25.16 -16.27
N GLY A 520 26.11 25.61 -15.59
CA GLY A 520 27.14 26.47 -16.16
C GLY A 520 28.26 25.70 -16.84
N ASP A 521 29.26 26.46 -17.25
CA ASP A 521 30.52 25.98 -17.85
C ASP A 521 31.45 25.30 -16.84
N GLN A 522 31.08 25.23 -15.55
CA GLN A 522 31.81 24.56 -14.49
C GLN A 522 31.19 23.22 -14.11
N TRP A 523 32.05 22.23 -13.84
CA TRP A 523 31.64 20.93 -13.30
C TRP A 523 30.89 21.09 -11.98
N THR A 524 29.64 20.65 -11.97
CA THR A 524 28.76 20.70 -10.80
C THR A 524 28.22 19.31 -10.52
N GLU A 525 28.24 18.89 -9.25
CA GLU A 525 27.55 17.67 -8.84
C GLU A 525 26.05 17.92 -8.84
N CYS A 526 25.33 17.17 -9.69
CA CYS A 526 23.88 17.17 -9.72
C CYS A 526 23.38 15.88 -9.09
N GLU A 527 22.29 16.01 -8.32
CA GLU A 527 21.64 14.89 -7.66
C GLU A 527 20.14 14.95 -7.96
N PHE A 528 19.57 13.80 -8.31
CA PHE A 528 18.13 13.62 -8.32
C PHE A 528 17.77 12.29 -7.68
N SER A 529 16.58 12.22 -7.08
CA SER A 529 16.12 11.04 -6.35
C SER A 529 14.71 10.66 -6.73
N ILE A 530 14.46 9.35 -6.82
CA ILE A 530 13.14 8.75 -6.97
C ILE A 530 12.95 7.83 -5.78
N ASP A 531 11.81 7.93 -5.12
CA ASP A 531 11.56 7.25 -3.84
C ASP A 531 10.21 6.54 -3.74
N ASP A 532 9.52 6.42 -4.88
CA ASP A 532 8.27 5.69 -5.06
C ASP A 532 8.37 4.62 -6.15
N LEU A 533 9.58 4.09 -6.39
CA LEU A 533 9.79 2.99 -7.35
C LEU A 533 9.01 1.75 -6.93
N PRO A 534 8.44 0.99 -7.88
CA PRO A 534 7.70 -0.21 -7.56
C PRO A 534 8.65 -1.31 -7.08
N ILE A 535 8.36 -1.87 -5.90
CA ILE A 535 9.11 -3.00 -5.34
C ILE A 535 8.47 -4.30 -5.82
N ALA A 536 8.40 -4.44 -7.14
CA ALA A 536 7.96 -5.66 -7.79
C ALA A 536 9.18 -6.55 -8.03
N SER A 537 9.08 -7.81 -7.63
CA SER A 537 10.10 -8.84 -7.81
C SER A 537 10.46 -8.96 -9.30
N GLY A 538 11.66 -8.49 -9.67
CA GLY A 538 12.22 -8.65 -11.02
C GLY A 538 12.00 -7.51 -12.01
N GLY A 539 11.56 -6.33 -11.57
CA GLY A 539 11.53 -5.14 -12.42
C GLY A 539 12.92 -4.73 -12.92
N GLN A 540 13.02 -4.37 -14.20
CA GLN A 540 14.22 -3.76 -14.78
C GLN A 540 14.04 -2.25 -14.91
N MET A 541 15.14 -1.53 -14.79
CA MET A 541 15.21 -0.10 -14.99
C MET A 541 16.49 0.32 -15.73
N ARG A 542 16.51 1.57 -16.18
CA ARG A 542 17.68 2.25 -16.72
C ARG A 542 17.61 3.73 -16.43
N ILE A 543 18.77 4.37 -16.51
CA ILE A 543 18.87 5.83 -16.45
C ILE A 543 19.27 6.38 -17.80
N GLN A 544 18.89 7.62 -18.07
CA GLN A 544 19.25 8.34 -19.28
C GLN A 544 19.57 9.78 -18.94
N PHE A 545 20.58 10.35 -19.60
CA PHE A 545 20.80 11.79 -19.62
C PHE A 545 20.42 12.31 -21.00
N HIS A 546 19.53 13.30 -21.06
CA HIS A 546 18.99 13.83 -22.31
C HIS A 546 19.18 15.34 -22.35
N LEU A 547 19.99 15.81 -23.30
CA LEU A 547 20.10 17.21 -23.64
C LEU A 547 19.04 17.55 -24.69
N VAL A 548 18.04 18.34 -24.30
CA VAL A 548 16.97 18.82 -25.18
C VAL A 548 17.29 20.24 -25.61
N GLY A 549 17.20 20.53 -26.91
CA GLY A 549 17.56 21.83 -27.49
C GLY A 549 19.04 21.94 -27.84
N ALA A 550 19.37 22.99 -28.60
CA ALA A 550 20.72 23.19 -29.11
C ALA A 550 21.70 23.62 -28.01
N GLY A 551 22.82 22.91 -27.91
CA GLY A 551 23.87 23.15 -26.93
C GLY A 551 24.78 21.95 -26.72
N GLN A 552 25.65 22.06 -25.70
CA GLN A 552 26.60 21.01 -25.34
C GLN A 552 26.53 20.68 -23.84
N ALA A 553 26.70 19.40 -23.49
CA ALA A 553 26.77 18.95 -22.11
C ALA A 553 27.81 17.84 -21.92
N TRP A 554 28.48 17.83 -20.77
CA TRP A 554 29.39 16.77 -20.34
C TRP A 554 28.87 16.11 -19.09
N ILE A 555 29.04 14.78 -19.01
CA ILE A 555 28.59 13.95 -17.89
C ILE A 555 29.73 13.02 -17.48
N ASP A 556 29.99 12.93 -16.19
CA ASP A 556 31.00 12.05 -15.60
C ASP A 556 30.57 11.53 -14.21
N ASP A 557 31.21 10.46 -13.75
CA ASP A 557 31.13 9.90 -12.40
C ASP A 557 29.71 9.68 -11.88
N VAL A 558 28.97 8.83 -12.59
CA VAL A 558 27.58 8.52 -12.26
C VAL A 558 27.51 7.53 -11.10
N ARG A 559 27.13 8.01 -9.91
CA ARG A 559 27.02 7.21 -8.70
C ARG A 559 25.57 6.95 -8.34
N LEU A 560 25.26 5.70 -8.04
CA LEU A 560 23.92 5.28 -7.62
C LEU A 560 23.92 4.94 -6.13
N TYR A 561 22.85 5.32 -5.44
CA TYR A 561 22.59 4.94 -4.06
C TYR A 561 21.16 4.45 -3.92
N ASP A 562 20.94 3.38 -3.15
CA ASP A 562 19.62 2.79 -2.94
C ASP A 562 18.95 3.24 -1.64
N LEU A 563 19.62 4.04 -0.82
CA LEU A 563 19.06 4.51 0.45
C LEU A 563 19.43 5.96 0.72
N ARG A 564 18.41 6.80 0.94
CA ARG A 564 18.60 8.18 1.34
C ARG A 564 17.43 8.70 2.16
N PHE A 565 17.76 9.40 3.25
CA PHE A 565 16.80 10.11 4.08
C PHE A 565 17.05 11.63 4.00
N PRO A 566 16.28 12.37 3.19
CA PRO A 566 16.27 13.83 3.19
C PRO A 566 16.08 14.40 4.59
N LYS A 567 16.58 15.61 4.83
CA LYS A 567 16.48 16.29 6.14
C LYS A 567 15.05 16.32 6.68
N SER A 568 14.07 16.65 5.84
CA SER A 568 12.66 16.64 6.20
C SER A 568 12.15 15.27 6.67
N GLN A 569 12.61 14.19 6.06
CA GLN A 569 12.27 12.83 6.48
C GLN A 569 12.94 12.50 7.81
N ARG A 570 14.23 12.82 7.99
CA ARG A 570 14.94 12.61 9.27
C ARG A 570 14.27 13.34 10.43
N GLU A 571 13.84 14.58 10.22
CA GLU A 571 13.07 15.34 11.21
C GLU A 571 11.71 14.67 11.52
N ALA A 572 11.00 14.20 10.50
CA ALA A 572 9.74 13.49 10.69
C ALA A 572 9.91 12.15 11.44
N LEU A 573 11.01 11.44 11.20
CA LEU A 573 11.39 10.22 11.92
C LEU A 573 11.70 10.51 13.39
N ALA A 574 12.49 11.56 13.66
CA ALA A 574 12.81 11.98 15.02
C ALA A 574 11.56 12.36 15.82
N LYS A 575 10.62 13.09 15.21
CA LYS A 575 9.32 13.41 15.83
C LYS A 575 8.52 12.15 16.19
N ARG A 576 8.48 11.15 15.30
CA ARG A 576 7.76 9.88 15.55
C ARG A 576 8.40 9.07 16.66
N LEU A 577 9.73 8.97 16.67
CA LEU A 577 10.45 8.29 17.74
C LEU A 577 10.22 8.98 19.09
N TYR A 578 10.26 10.31 19.13
CA TYR A 578 9.94 11.08 20.34
C TYR A 578 8.52 10.78 20.83
N ALA A 579 7.53 10.79 19.93
CA ALA A 579 6.15 10.42 20.27
C ALA A 579 6.04 8.98 20.82
N ALA A 580 6.81 8.03 20.28
CA ALA A 580 6.84 6.66 20.78
C ALA A 580 7.41 6.57 22.20
N LYS A 581 8.47 7.34 22.50
CA LYS A 581 9.04 7.44 23.85
C LYS A 581 8.04 8.04 24.83
N THR A 582 7.39 9.14 24.47
CA THR A 582 6.36 9.77 25.31
C THR A 582 5.20 8.81 25.59
N ALA A 583 4.72 8.10 24.57
CA ALA A 583 3.67 7.09 24.75
C ALA A 583 4.12 5.96 25.69
N LEU A 584 5.39 5.53 25.63
CA LEU A 584 5.94 4.53 26.54
C LEU A 584 6.06 5.05 27.99
N GLU A 585 6.48 6.30 28.17
CA GLU A 585 6.57 6.97 29.48
C GLU A 585 5.19 7.13 30.13
N GLU A 586 4.17 7.47 29.34
CA GLU A 586 2.77 7.57 29.77
C GLU A 586 2.05 6.20 29.90
N ASN A 587 2.78 5.09 29.75
CA ASN A 587 2.26 3.72 29.78
C ASN A 587 1.17 3.43 28.73
N GLN A 588 1.15 4.17 27.62
CA GLN A 588 0.28 3.96 26.46
C GLN A 588 0.90 2.93 25.51
N LEU A 589 1.04 1.69 25.97
CA LEU A 589 1.81 0.65 25.26
C LEU A 589 1.27 0.34 23.86
N LEU A 590 -0.06 0.38 23.65
CA LEU A 590 -0.66 0.15 22.33
C LEU A 590 -0.29 1.27 21.34
N GLU A 591 -0.26 2.52 21.78
CA GLU A 591 0.09 3.66 20.94
C GLU A 591 1.59 3.67 20.62
N CYS A 592 2.43 3.42 21.63
CA CYS A 592 3.86 3.18 21.45
C CYS A 592 4.11 2.09 20.39
N ARG A 593 3.38 0.98 20.47
CA ARG A 593 3.49 -0.09 19.47
C ARG A 593 3.10 0.38 18.08
N ARG A 594 1.97 1.07 17.91
CA ARG A 594 1.52 1.57 16.59
C ARG A 594 2.58 2.46 15.94
N LEU A 595 3.25 3.29 16.74
CA LEU A 595 4.32 4.18 16.26
C LEU A 595 5.58 3.38 15.85
N VAL A 596 5.99 2.40 16.65
CA VAL A 596 7.17 1.55 16.41
C VAL A 596 6.96 0.54 15.28
N ASP A 597 5.75 0.01 15.12
CA ASP A 597 5.39 -0.95 14.06
C ASP A 597 5.02 -0.25 12.74
N GLY A 598 5.06 1.09 12.69
CA GLY A 598 4.76 1.86 11.49
C GLY A 598 5.76 1.64 10.34
N TYR A 599 5.39 2.08 9.14
CA TYR A 599 6.18 1.93 7.91
C TYR A 599 7.65 2.36 8.09
N TRP A 600 7.83 3.58 8.60
CA TRP A 600 9.14 4.21 8.66
C TRP A 600 10.14 3.53 9.61
N PRO A 601 9.79 3.22 10.87
CA PRO A 601 10.68 2.42 11.73
C PRO A 601 11.02 1.04 11.17
N ARG A 602 10.04 0.31 10.61
CA ARG A 602 10.30 -1.00 9.98
C ARG A 602 11.30 -0.89 8.83
N ARG A 603 11.15 0.13 7.99
CA ARG A 603 12.08 0.42 6.88
C ARG A 603 13.50 0.69 7.37
N ILE A 604 13.65 1.41 8.48
CA ILE A 604 14.96 1.67 9.10
C ILE A 604 15.58 0.37 9.61
N ILE A 605 14.79 -0.46 10.31
CA ILE A 605 15.26 -1.76 10.83
C ILE A 605 15.70 -2.68 9.68
N GLU A 606 14.97 -2.71 8.58
CA GLU A 606 15.29 -3.58 7.45
C GLU A 606 16.51 -3.10 6.63
N HIS A 607 16.65 -1.79 6.41
CA HIS A 607 17.60 -1.28 5.42
C HIS A 607 18.79 -0.48 5.99
N VAL A 608 18.70 0.06 7.21
CA VAL A 608 19.77 0.89 7.81
C VAL A 608 20.56 0.03 8.79
N PRO A 609 21.84 -0.28 8.56
CA PRO A 609 22.61 -1.12 9.48
C PRO A 609 22.79 -0.45 10.86
N PRO A 610 22.86 -1.23 11.95
CA PRO A 610 23.09 -0.69 13.29
C PRO A 610 24.51 -0.10 13.42
N THR A 611 24.67 0.92 14.26
CA THR A 611 25.96 1.56 14.57
C THR A 611 26.96 0.55 15.09
N GLY A 612 28.14 0.46 14.48
CA GLY A 612 29.21 -0.47 14.83
C GLY A 612 29.48 -1.60 13.83
N LEU A 613 28.61 -1.81 12.84
CA LEU A 613 28.81 -2.76 11.72
C LEU A 613 29.15 -2.08 10.38
N ALA A 614 29.41 -0.77 10.39
CA ALA A 614 29.84 -0.05 9.21
C ALA A 614 31.24 -0.50 8.78
N SER A 615 31.25 -1.41 7.80
CA SER A 615 32.31 -1.74 6.84
C SER A 615 32.73 -3.22 6.86
N ARG A 616 31.87 -4.06 6.30
CA ARG A 616 32.35 -5.12 5.42
C ARG A 616 31.47 -5.06 4.18
N ALA A 617 32.00 -4.43 3.12
CA ALA A 617 31.41 -4.55 1.80
C ALA A 617 31.16 -6.05 1.57
N ALA A 618 29.92 -6.43 1.30
CA ALA A 618 29.63 -7.78 0.86
C ALA A 618 30.46 -8.01 -0.40
N GLU A 619 31.47 -8.89 -0.30
CA GLU A 619 32.15 -9.37 -1.49
C GLU A 619 31.08 -9.94 -2.42
N PRO A 620 31.09 -9.59 -3.72
CA PRO A 620 30.22 -10.26 -4.67
C PRO A 620 30.48 -11.77 -4.57
N PRO A 621 29.44 -12.62 -4.70
CA PRO A 621 29.64 -14.06 -4.68
C PRO A 621 30.72 -14.39 -5.72
N SER A 622 31.85 -14.89 -5.24
CA SER A 622 32.92 -15.35 -6.10
C SER A 622 32.33 -16.39 -7.04
N ALA A 623 32.45 -16.14 -8.35
CA ALA A 623 32.09 -17.13 -9.35
C ALA A 623 32.78 -18.45 -8.98
N PRO A 624 32.07 -19.58 -8.97
CA PRO A 624 32.70 -20.85 -8.65
C PRO A 624 33.80 -21.09 -9.67
N VAL A 625 35.05 -21.10 -9.20
CA VAL A 625 36.19 -21.57 -9.97
C VAL A 625 35.86 -23.00 -10.34
N GLY A 626 35.59 -23.21 -11.63
CA GLY A 626 35.17 -24.49 -12.17
C GLY A 626 36.30 -25.50 -12.03
N ASP A 627 36.16 -26.42 -11.09
CA ASP A 627 36.88 -27.69 -11.17
C ASP A 627 36.08 -28.63 -12.06
N ARG A 628 36.55 -28.80 -13.30
CA ARG A 628 36.00 -29.73 -14.28
C ARG A 628 36.20 -31.16 -13.79
N GLN A 629 35.16 -31.77 -13.22
CA GLN A 629 34.90 -33.20 -13.41
C GLN A 629 33.39 -33.44 -13.58
N SER A 630 32.99 -33.67 -14.84
CA SER A 630 31.63 -34.05 -15.21
C SER A 630 31.28 -35.44 -14.67
N LYS A 631 30.33 -35.52 -13.74
CA LYS A 631 29.55 -36.75 -13.49
C LYS A 631 28.12 -36.55 -13.98
N GLY A 632 27.67 -37.50 -14.79
CA GLY A 632 26.45 -37.40 -15.61
C GLY A 632 25.15 -37.34 -14.82
N PHE A 633 24.19 -36.62 -15.41
CA PHE A 633 22.83 -36.35 -14.94
C PHE A 633 22.06 -37.57 -14.39
N ASN A 634 22.31 -38.77 -14.93
CA ASN A 634 21.60 -39.99 -14.54
C ASN A 634 21.98 -40.55 -13.16
N GLU A 635 23.11 -40.17 -12.57
CA GLU A 635 23.50 -40.63 -11.22
C GLU A 635 22.83 -39.82 -10.10
N ARG A 636 22.49 -38.55 -10.38
CA ARG A 636 21.81 -37.64 -9.44
C ARG A 636 20.34 -37.96 -9.24
N LEU A 637 19.67 -38.55 -10.24
CA LEU A 637 18.26 -38.96 -10.12
C LEU A 637 18.05 -40.20 -9.25
N ARG A 638 19.05 -41.09 -9.11
CA ARG A 638 18.93 -42.31 -8.28
C ARG A 638 18.99 -42.06 -6.77
N THR A 639 19.45 -40.88 -6.35
CA THR A 639 19.61 -40.53 -4.93
C THR A 639 18.42 -39.75 -4.35
N MET A 640 17.46 -39.33 -5.18
CA MET A 640 16.29 -38.55 -4.76
C MET A 640 14.95 -39.31 -4.74
N VAL A 641 14.97 -40.66 -4.74
CA VAL A 641 13.75 -41.47 -4.58
C VAL A 641 13.68 -42.05 -3.17
N PRO A 642 12.62 -41.77 -2.38
CA PRO A 642 12.41 -42.37 -1.07
C PRO A 642 12.32 -43.90 -1.14
N ARG A 643 12.92 -44.57 -0.15
CA ARG A 643 13.14 -46.02 -0.09
C ARG A 643 11.87 -46.90 0.02
N ILE A 644 10.68 -46.31 -0.05
CA ILE A 644 9.36 -46.99 0.08
C ILE A 644 8.74 -47.31 -1.29
N LEU A 645 9.36 -46.90 -2.41
CA LEU A 645 8.93 -47.26 -3.76
C LEU A 645 10.04 -47.99 -4.55
N ARG A 646 10.76 -48.91 -3.89
CA ARG A 646 11.60 -49.90 -4.56
C ARG A 646 10.92 -51.25 -4.60
#